data_AF-A0A1H3KI18-F1
#
_entry.id   AF-A0A1H3KI18-F1
#
_cell.length_a   1.000
_cell.length_b   1.000
_cell.length_c   1.000
_cell.angle_alpha   90.00
_cell.angle_beta   90.00
_cell.angle_gamma   90.00
#
_symmetry.space_group_name_H-M   'P 1'
#
loop_
_entity.id
_entity.type
_entity.pdbx_description
1 polymer ?
#
loop_
_entity_poly.entity_id
_entity_poly.type
_entity_poly.pdbx_seq_one_letter_code
_entity_poly.pdbx_strand_id
1 'polypeptide(L)'
;MKGVILAGGKGKRLRPLTCNLPKPMLPLLEKPVMEYNIELLRRHGIHEIAITVQYMGAAIKRYFGDGSKWGVKLHYFEDSPPLGTAGSIKQAESFLDEPFVVISGDALTDFNLSKGIEFHKCRGRLVTMFVKEVENPLSFGSVVMNREHEIMRYMEKPSWNEVISNIVNTGIYIMDPGIFSYISSAQFFDFSQHVFPQLENKKVLFGYEAEGYWLDIGTLDQYRQAQFDLLTKKVRVPISYTEVLPMVWMGEGVTIEKGTKIQGPSFIGEGATIGAGVIIDPYSIIGKQCTISDRANLQKSIILAHTHVGKRCELLEATVGENTMIKDDVTLFEKSVVADHCQIGKNTVIQQNGKLWPGKVIDSHSIIASSGITENEKTSGWLQKSRVVGRGNIEMTPQFVVKVAMAYGSLFSKGERILVGGYRDVEIDIFKKLFLHAIHGVGLYTMECQEMNDSAFRYAIHEFGCTGGVFIHFEQEEGIVIQLYGKEGIRLSYKQQKELEHLYTSEAFHYVYDKEIGRNETVHICLEKYVESVLASLDIETIQKQTFHLLINKRDEMFQSLLISFLQKLGCTITWVHASEKKEHVKLLMKSSRAHMALMFYEQGNNFELYDNHGGIYQSVNCEEIDVPDLLLETTESVYPLSLKLGECYLLFYMYGEQSESQMRWQQDSLYRIGKLFELIARQGNTLLTMLEQSPPLYLLCDEVVCSWKEKGKVMGMLLQDMEKREVEVLEGIQFKYTEKEWSYIVSDAKHPKFLVYSHARNPVIAKENMKTLIEKIRQYQKV
;
A
#
# COMPACT_ATOMS: atom_id res chain seq x y z
N MET A 1 22.63 -16.05 -27.06
CA MET A 1 21.67 -15.59 -26.03
C MET A 1 22.44 -14.80 -24.99
N LYS A 2 21.99 -13.57 -24.73
CA LYS A 2 22.63 -12.61 -23.82
C LYS A 2 21.91 -12.56 -22.47
N GLY A 3 22.58 -12.00 -21.46
CA GLY A 3 22.03 -11.78 -20.12
C GLY A 3 21.93 -10.30 -19.77
N VAL A 4 21.04 -9.96 -18.86
CA VAL A 4 20.89 -8.64 -18.26
C VAL A 4 20.71 -8.80 -16.76
N ILE A 5 21.50 -8.08 -15.97
CA ILE A 5 21.30 -7.97 -14.52
C ILE A 5 20.87 -6.55 -14.18
N LEU A 6 19.71 -6.42 -13.54
CA LEU A 6 19.21 -5.15 -13.03
C LEU A 6 19.86 -4.81 -11.69
N ALA A 7 20.73 -3.81 -11.66
CA ALA A 7 21.53 -3.44 -10.48
C ALA A 7 21.34 -1.96 -10.06
N GLY A 8 20.12 -1.42 -10.23
CA GLY A 8 19.80 -0.01 -9.96
C GLY A 8 19.25 0.30 -8.56
N GLY A 9 18.82 -0.69 -7.77
CA GLY A 9 18.05 -0.47 -6.54
C GLY A 9 18.83 0.18 -5.38
N LYS A 10 18.25 1.23 -4.76
CA LYS A 10 18.81 1.92 -3.57
C LYS A 10 18.78 1.09 -2.27
N GLY A 11 18.05 -0.04 -2.24
CA GLY A 11 18.02 -0.93 -1.07
C GLY A 11 17.51 -0.31 0.24
N LYS A 12 16.62 0.69 0.22
CA LYS A 12 16.21 1.48 1.40
C LYS A 12 15.77 0.62 2.62
N ARG A 13 15.03 -0.47 2.37
CA ARG A 13 14.50 -1.38 3.43
C ARG A 13 15.56 -2.27 4.09
N LEU A 14 16.76 -2.34 3.51
CA LEU A 14 17.91 -3.06 4.05
C LEU A 14 18.85 -2.14 4.86
N ARG A 15 18.48 -0.86 5.00
CA ARG A 15 19.22 0.05 5.87
C ARG A 15 19.17 -0.43 7.32
N PRO A 16 20.29 -0.37 8.05
CA PRO A 16 21.46 0.46 7.73
C PRO A 16 22.58 -0.21 6.89
N LEU A 17 22.45 -1.48 6.48
CA LEU A 17 23.51 -2.20 5.73
C LEU A 17 23.75 -1.65 4.31
N THR A 18 22.74 -1.07 3.68
CA THR A 18 22.81 -0.55 2.30
C THR A 18 23.09 0.95 2.22
N CYS A 19 23.58 1.57 3.29
CA CYS A 19 23.94 2.99 3.26
C CYS A 19 25.19 3.27 2.43
N ASN A 20 26.18 2.39 2.52
CA ASN A 20 27.49 2.52 1.88
C ASN A 20 27.75 1.43 0.84
N LEU A 21 26.76 0.57 0.57
CA LEU A 21 26.89 -0.57 -0.31
C LEU A 21 25.59 -0.75 -1.12
N PRO A 22 25.66 -0.89 -2.46
CA PRO A 22 24.47 -1.14 -3.25
C PRO A 22 23.90 -2.54 -2.95
N LYS A 23 22.58 -2.70 -3.05
CA LYS A 23 21.87 -3.94 -2.71
C LYS A 23 22.47 -5.22 -3.34
N PRO A 24 22.83 -5.24 -4.65
CA PRO A 24 23.42 -6.43 -5.28
C PRO A 24 24.81 -6.83 -4.72
N MET A 25 25.46 -5.92 -3.99
CA MET A 25 26.78 -6.13 -3.39
C MET A 25 26.72 -6.67 -1.97
N LEU A 26 25.54 -6.78 -1.34
CA LEU A 26 25.42 -7.35 0.00
C LEU A 26 26.03 -8.77 0.04
N PRO A 27 26.88 -9.10 1.02
CA PRO A 27 27.58 -10.38 1.05
C PRO A 27 26.71 -11.49 1.63
N LEU A 28 26.51 -12.58 0.89
CA LEU A 28 25.99 -13.85 1.39
C LEU A 28 27.15 -14.85 1.48
N LEU A 29 27.44 -15.35 2.68
CA LEU A 29 28.62 -16.19 2.94
C LEU A 29 29.89 -15.62 2.27
N GLU A 30 30.13 -14.31 2.46
CA GLU A 30 31.22 -13.49 1.90
C GLU A 30 31.17 -13.18 0.39
N LYS A 31 30.16 -13.66 -0.32
CA LYS A 31 30.01 -13.45 -1.74
C LYS A 31 28.85 -12.50 -2.06
N PRO A 32 29.05 -11.45 -2.88
CA PRO A 32 27.97 -10.56 -3.29
C PRO A 32 26.76 -11.31 -3.90
N VAL A 33 25.53 -10.89 -3.60
CA VAL A 33 24.31 -11.46 -4.20
C VAL A 33 24.42 -11.54 -5.73
N MET A 34 24.90 -10.46 -6.37
CA MET A 34 25.03 -10.39 -7.83
C MET A 34 26.01 -11.44 -8.39
N GLU A 35 26.99 -11.88 -7.62
CA GLU A 35 27.94 -12.89 -8.06
C GLU A 35 27.26 -14.25 -8.24
N TYR A 36 26.29 -14.60 -7.38
CA TYR A 36 25.45 -15.80 -7.58
C TYR A 36 24.64 -15.71 -8.88
N ASN A 37 24.14 -14.53 -9.24
CA ASN A 37 23.41 -14.31 -10.49
C ASN A 37 24.31 -14.46 -11.72
N ILE A 38 25.53 -13.94 -11.68
CA ILE A 38 26.52 -14.10 -12.76
C ILE A 38 26.87 -15.58 -12.97
N GLU A 39 27.12 -16.32 -11.88
CA GLU A 39 27.40 -17.75 -11.98
C GLU A 39 26.21 -18.57 -12.44
N LEU A 40 24.98 -18.20 -12.06
CA LEU A 40 23.77 -18.83 -12.54
C LEU A 40 23.65 -18.66 -14.07
N LEU A 41 23.82 -17.44 -14.58
CA LEU A 41 23.81 -17.16 -16.02
C LEU A 41 24.90 -17.96 -16.75
N ARG A 42 26.14 -17.95 -16.22
CA ARG A 42 27.25 -18.72 -16.78
C ARG A 42 26.95 -20.22 -16.82
N ARG A 43 26.39 -20.80 -15.75
CA ARG A 43 26.03 -22.22 -15.66
C ARG A 43 25.03 -22.62 -16.74
N HIS A 44 24.19 -21.69 -17.18
CA HIS A 44 23.21 -21.89 -18.25
C HIS A 44 23.70 -21.43 -19.63
N GLY A 45 25.01 -21.20 -19.79
CA GLY A 45 25.66 -20.90 -21.08
C GLY A 45 25.55 -19.44 -21.54
N ILE A 46 25.19 -18.53 -20.65
CA ILE A 46 25.08 -17.10 -20.95
C ILE A 46 26.37 -16.40 -20.51
N HIS A 47 27.19 -16.03 -21.50
CA HIS A 47 28.53 -15.49 -21.25
C HIS A 47 28.66 -13.98 -21.50
N GLU A 48 27.75 -13.37 -22.27
CA GLU A 48 27.73 -11.92 -22.50
C GLU A 48 26.57 -11.30 -21.71
N ILE A 49 26.91 -10.43 -20.75
CA ILE A 49 25.96 -9.95 -19.74
C ILE A 49 26.01 -8.41 -19.66
N ALA A 50 24.87 -7.76 -19.86
CA ALA A 50 24.67 -6.36 -19.57
C ALA A 50 24.33 -6.15 -18.09
N ILE A 51 24.95 -5.19 -17.43
CA ILE A 51 24.63 -4.78 -16.06
C ILE A 51 24.09 -3.34 -16.13
N THR A 52 22.82 -3.15 -15.77
CA THR A 52 22.25 -1.80 -15.67
C THR A 52 22.52 -1.26 -14.28
N VAL A 53 23.37 -0.23 -14.19
CA VAL A 53 23.82 0.35 -12.93
C VAL A 53 23.26 1.74 -12.74
N GLN A 54 22.85 2.07 -11.52
CA GLN A 54 22.36 3.40 -11.17
C GLN A 54 23.05 3.86 -9.88
N TYR A 55 22.53 3.41 -8.73
CA TYR A 55 23.06 3.72 -7.41
C TYR A 55 24.41 3.03 -7.16
N MET A 56 25.45 3.83 -6.83
CA MET A 56 26.80 3.36 -6.49
C MET A 56 27.43 2.41 -7.55
N GLY A 57 27.13 2.60 -8.83
CA GLY A 57 27.62 1.74 -9.92
C GLY A 57 29.15 1.58 -9.98
N ALA A 58 29.90 2.56 -9.49
CA ALA A 58 31.37 2.48 -9.38
C ALA A 58 31.82 1.32 -8.46
N ALA A 59 31.09 1.04 -7.37
CA ALA A 59 31.43 -0.07 -6.47
C ALA A 59 31.27 -1.43 -7.18
N ILE A 60 30.21 -1.56 -7.99
CA ILE A 60 29.94 -2.76 -8.79
C ILE A 60 31.03 -2.95 -9.86
N LYS A 61 31.32 -1.90 -10.65
CA LYS A 61 32.37 -1.92 -11.68
C LYS A 61 33.74 -2.28 -11.08
N ARG A 62 34.07 -1.73 -9.91
CA ARG A 62 35.34 -2.00 -9.22
C ARG A 62 35.48 -3.47 -8.80
N TYR A 63 34.41 -4.09 -8.32
CA TYR A 63 34.46 -5.49 -7.87
C TYR A 63 34.45 -6.48 -9.04
N PHE A 64 33.57 -6.25 -10.02
CA PHE A 64 33.31 -7.22 -11.09
C PHE A 64 34.18 -7.04 -12.35
N GLY A 65 34.78 -5.86 -12.55
CA GLY A 65 35.67 -5.60 -13.69
C GLY A 65 35.00 -5.91 -15.02
N ASP A 66 35.67 -6.64 -15.91
CA ASP A 66 35.11 -7.08 -17.19
C ASP A 66 34.40 -8.45 -17.12
N GLY A 67 34.33 -9.08 -15.94
CA GLY A 67 33.76 -10.42 -15.76
C GLY A 67 34.70 -11.59 -16.00
N SER A 68 35.93 -11.35 -16.47
CA SER A 68 36.87 -12.41 -16.87
C SER A 68 37.14 -13.43 -15.75
N LYS A 69 37.20 -12.99 -14.48
CA LYS A 69 37.33 -13.86 -13.29
C LYS A 69 36.25 -14.94 -13.21
N TRP A 70 35.04 -14.67 -13.70
CA TRP A 70 33.92 -15.61 -13.69
C TRP A 70 33.70 -16.31 -15.04
N GLY A 71 34.56 -16.07 -16.04
CA GLY A 71 34.41 -16.66 -17.38
C GLY A 71 33.22 -16.09 -18.17
N VAL A 72 32.90 -14.82 -17.93
CA VAL A 72 31.86 -14.05 -18.64
C VAL A 72 32.45 -12.71 -19.09
N LYS A 73 31.72 -11.99 -19.94
CA LYS A 73 32.02 -10.64 -20.39
C LYS A 73 30.91 -9.70 -19.93
N LEU A 74 31.26 -8.73 -19.09
CA LEU A 74 30.33 -7.76 -18.53
C LEU A 74 30.36 -6.44 -19.29
N HIS A 75 29.18 -5.93 -19.60
CA HIS A 75 28.95 -4.63 -20.23
C HIS A 75 28.12 -3.76 -19.30
N TYR A 76 28.57 -2.54 -18.99
CA TYR A 76 27.87 -1.67 -18.04
C TYR A 76 27.11 -0.56 -18.75
N PHE A 77 25.84 -0.40 -18.39
CA PHE A 77 24.95 0.65 -18.90
C PHE A 77 24.48 1.52 -17.73
N GLU A 78 24.68 2.83 -17.81
CA GLU A 78 24.40 3.75 -16.71
C GLU A 78 22.99 4.35 -16.80
N ASP A 79 22.17 4.10 -15.78
CA ASP A 79 20.81 4.60 -15.67
C ASP A 79 20.76 6.00 -15.04
N SER A 80 21.18 7.02 -15.81
CA SER A 80 21.23 8.41 -15.35
C SER A 80 20.65 9.38 -16.39
N PRO A 81 19.49 10.05 -16.11
CA PRO A 81 18.64 9.93 -14.91
C PRO A 81 18.00 8.54 -14.78
N PRO A 82 17.44 8.13 -13.61
CA PRO A 82 16.79 6.84 -13.48
C PRO A 82 15.61 6.70 -14.45
N LEU A 83 15.72 5.79 -15.42
CA LEU A 83 14.70 5.54 -16.43
C LEU A 83 13.76 4.38 -16.05
N GLY A 84 13.89 3.83 -14.84
CA GLY A 84 13.08 2.68 -14.40
C GLY A 84 13.58 1.35 -14.93
N THR A 85 12.96 0.24 -14.52
CA THR A 85 13.45 -1.11 -14.88
C THR A 85 13.46 -1.34 -16.39
N ALA A 86 12.40 -0.96 -17.10
CA ALA A 86 12.31 -1.12 -18.55
C ALA A 86 13.17 -0.09 -19.29
N GLY A 87 13.15 1.17 -18.86
CA GLY A 87 13.99 2.21 -19.45
C GLY A 87 15.49 1.91 -19.29
N SER A 88 15.93 1.32 -18.17
CA SER A 88 17.32 0.94 -17.96
C SER A 88 17.80 -0.14 -18.95
N ILE A 89 16.95 -1.13 -19.28
CA ILE A 89 17.28 -2.16 -20.28
C ILE A 89 17.25 -1.58 -21.69
N LYS A 90 16.37 -0.62 -21.98
CA LYS A 90 16.30 0.05 -23.29
C LYS A 90 17.63 0.70 -23.68
N GLN A 91 18.42 1.15 -22.70
CA GLN A 91 19.77 1.67 -22.98
C GLN A 91 20.73 0.63 -23.56
N ALA A 92 20.49 -0.65 -23.26
CA ALA A 92 21.24 -1.78 -23.80
C ALA A 92 20.62 -2.35 -25.09
N GLU A 93 19.64 -1.70 -25.71
CA GLU A 93 18.94 -2.17 -26.92
C GLU A 93 19.90 -2.56 -28.05
N SER A 94 20.91 -1.72 -28.33
CA SER A 94 21.92 -2.01 -29.36
C SER A 94 22.76 -3.27 -29.07
N PHE A 95 22.86 -3.66 -27.80
CA PHE A 95 23.53 -4.89 -27.37
C PHE A 95 22.58 -6.09 -27.35
N LEU A 96 21.26 -5.89 -27.18
CA LEU A 96 20.27 -6.95 -27.00
C LEU A 96 19.52 -7.25 -28.32
N ASP A 97 20.28 -7.68 -29.33
CA ASP A 97 19.84 -7.97 -30.71
C ASP A 97 19.32 -9.40 -30.94
N GLU A 98 19.36 -10.24 -29.91
CA GLU A 98 18.87 -11.62 -29.89
C GLU A 98 18.08 -11.87 -28.59
N PRO A 99 17.31 -12.97 -28.47
CA PRO A 99 16.59 -13.27 -27.23
C PRO A 99 17.53 -13.31 -26.02
N PHE A 100 17.11 -12.71 -24.91
CA PHE A 100 17.95 -12.46 -23.74
C PHE A 100 17.24 -12.77 -22.42
N VAL A 101 18.03 -13.08 -21.39
CA VAL A 101 17.54 -13.31 -20.02
C VAL A 101 17.74 -12.06 -19.18
N VAL A 102 16.73 -11.66 -18.43
CA VAL A 102 16.80 -10.59 -17.42
C VAL A 102 16.68 -11.22 -16.04
N ILE A 103 17.55 -10.82 -15.11
CA ILE A 103 17.49 -11.21 -13.70
C ILE A 103 17.68 -9.98 -12.81
N SER A 104 16.91 -9.90 -11.72
CA SER A 104 17.13 -8.90 -10.69
C SER A 104 18.42 -9.18 -9.93
N GLY A 105 19.31 -8.20 -9.78
CA GLY A 105 20.64 -8.38 -9.17
C GLY A 105 20.64 -8.69 -7.68
N ASP A 106 19.47 -8.68 -7.05
CA ASP A 106 19.21 -8.86 -5.63
C ASP A 106 18.40 -10.12 -5.30
N ALA A 107 18.10 -10.95 -6.31
CA ALA A 107 17.49 -12.26 -6.12
C ALA A 107 18.57 -13.31 -5.81
N LEU A 108 18.25 -14.23 -4.89
CA LEU A 108 18.98 -15.48 -4.71
C LEU A 108 18.12 -16.63 -5.25
N THR A 109 18.63 -17.35 -6.24
CA THR A 109 17.89 -18.43 -6.89
C THR A 109 18.79 -19.52 -7.48
N ASP A 110 18.26 -20.73 -7.60
CA ASP A 110 18.87 -21.85 -8.30
C ASP A 110 17.98 -22.38 -9.45
N PHE A 111 17.04 -21.55 -9.93
CA PHE A 111 16.15 -21.90 -11.03
C PHE A 111 16.91 -22.41 -12.25
N ASN A 112 16.35 -23.43 -12.90
CA ASN A 112 16.88 -23.94 -14.15
C ASN A 112 16.49 -23.01 -15.32
N LEU A 113 17.35 -22.05 -15.65
CA LEU A 113 17.09 -21.10 -16.72
C LEU A 113 16.98 -21.78 -18.09
N SER A 114 17.70 -22.88 -18.33
CA SER A 114 17.66 -23.61 -19.60
C SER A 114 16.27 -24.17 -19.92
N LYS A 115 15.53 -24.69 -18.92
CA LYS A 115 14.14 -25.13 -19.12
C LYS A 115 13.22 -23.97 -19.49
N GLY A 116 13.39 -22.81 -18.85
CA GLY A 116 12.62 -21.61 -19.21
C GLY A 116 12.94 -21.09 -20.61
N ILE A 117 14.21 -21.17 -21.03
CA ILE A 117 14.66 -20.81 -22.38
C ILE A 117 14.05 -21.74 -23.43
N GLU A 118 14.03 -23.04 -23.17
CA GLU A 118 13.34 -24.01 -24.02
C GLU A 118 11.85 -23.72 -24.07
N PHE A 119 11.22 -23.50 -22.92
CA PHE A 119 9.82 -23.12 -22.84
C PHE A 119 9.55 -21.90 -23.72
N HIS A 120 10.34 -20.82 -23.62
CA HIS A 120 10.19 -19.59 -24.39
C HIS A 120 10.22 -19.83 -25.92
N LYS A 121 11.21 -20.57 -26.40
CA LYS A 121 11.43 -20.85 -27.83
C LYS A 121 10.29 -21.63 -28.49
N CYS A 122 9.60 -22.51 -27.76
CA CYS A 122 8.59 -23.41 -28.35
C CYS A 122 7.32 -22.74 -28.90
N ARG A 123 7.03 -21.46 -28.60
CA ARG A 123 5.78 -20.80 -29.05
C ARG A 123 5.91 -19.34 -29.54
N GLY A 124 7.10 -18.90 -29.98
CA GLY A 124 7.27 -17.55 -30.56
C GLY A 124 6.76 -16.41 -29.67
N ARG A 125 7.10 -16.47 -28.37
CA ARG A 125 6.60 -15.55 -27.34
C ARG A 125 7.48 -14.32 -27.25
N LEU A 126 6.89 -13.14 -26.99
CA LEU A 126 7.68 -11.93 -26.76
C LEU A 126 8.34 -11.92 -25.38
N VAL A 127 7.62 -12.38 -24.35
CA VAL A 127 8.08 -12.41 -22.96
C VAL A 127 7.67 -13.72 -22.29
N THR A 128 8.63 -14.35 -21.62
CA THR A 128 8.39 -15.42 -20.64
C THR A 128 8.82 -14.95 -19.27
N MET A 129 7.87 -14.82 -18.35
CA MET A 129 8.08 -14.46 -16.96
C MET A 129 8.25 -15.71 -16.12
N PHE A 130 9.32 -15.80 -15.34
CA PHE A 130 9.43 -16.85 -14.32
C PHE A 130 8.51 -16.47 -13.17
N VAL A 131 7.65 -17.39 -12.79
CA VAL A 131 6.63 -17.19 -11.75
C VAL A 131 6.76 -18.25 -10.68
N LYS A 132 6.33 -17.92 -9.47
CA LYS A 132 6.38 -18.84 -8.33
C LYS A 132 5.20 -18.62 -7.39
N GLU A 133 4.65 -19.70 -6.87
CA GLU A 133 3.64 -19.64 -5.81
C GLU A 133 4.30 -19.30 -4.47
N VAL A 134 3.74 -18.33 -3.75
CA VAL A 134 4.19 -17.89 -2.42
C VAL A 134 3.03 -17.78 -1.45
N GLU A 135 3.32 -17.89 -0.15
CA GLU A 135 2.28 -17.78 0.88
C GLU A 135 1.72 -16.36 1.04
N ASN A 136 2.53 -15.33 0.77
CA ASN A 136 2.15 -13.92 0.90
C ASN A 136 2.56 -13.14 -0.36
N PRO A 137 1.61 -12.82 -1.26
CA PRO A 137 1.90 -12.16 -2.53
C PRO A 137 2.01 -10.62 -2.42
N LEU A 138 1.69 -10.01 -1.28
CA LEU A 138 1.56 -8.54 -1.15
C LEU A 138 2.84 -7.74 -1.46
N SER A 139 4.00 -8.37 -1.29
CA SER A 139 5.29 -7.73 -1.55
C SER A 139 5.73 -7.78 -3.01
N PHE A 140 4.96 -8.43 -3.88
CA PHE A 140 5.35 -8.80 -5.24
C PHE A 140 4.25 -8.49 -6.27
N GLY A 141 4.58 -8.56 -7.56
CA GLY A 141 3.58 -8.54 -8.62
C GLY A 141 2.84 -9.88 -8.69
N SER A 142 1.53 -9.89 -8.48
CA SER A 142 0.67 -11.08 -8.61
C SER A 142 0.26 -11.29 -10.07
N VAL A 143 0.22 -12.54 -10.51
CA VAL A 143 -0.12 -12.90 -11.88
C VAL A 143 -1.23 -13.95 -11.95
N VAL A 144 -2.12 -13.78 -12.91
CA VAL A 144 -3.16 -14.76 -13.24
C VAL A 144 -2.85 -15.35 -14.61
N MET A 145 -2.81 -16.68 -14.68
CA MET A 145 -2.52 -17.42 -15.91
C MET A 145 -3.70 -18.30 -16.31
N ASN A 146 -3.88 -18.47 -17.62
CA ASN A 146 -4.77 -19.49 -18.17
C ASN A 146 -4.09 -20.87 -18.25
N ARG A 147 -4.80 -21.88 -18.76
CA ARG A 147 -4.30 -23.27 -18.87
C ARG A 147 -3.14 -23.42 -19.85
N GLU A 148 -3.01 -22.49 -20.79
CA GLU A 148 -1.90 -22.41 -21.74
C GLU A 148 -0.69 -21.62 -21.23
N HIS A 149 -0.73 -21.19 -19.96
CA HIS A 149 0.24 -20.34 -19.27
C HIS A 149 0.37 -18.90 -19.80
N GLU A 150 -0.61 -18.43 -20.58
CA GLU A 150 -0.68 -17.00 -20.95
C GLU A 150 -1.05 -16.19 -19.71
N ILE A 151 -0.36 -15.06 -19.51
CA ILE A 151 -0.70 -14.13 -18.42
C ILE A 151 -1.90 -13.30 -18.87
N MET A 152 -3.04 -13.57 -18.24
CA MET A 152 -4.31 -12.89 -18.47
C MET A 152 -4.39 -11.56 -17.72
N ARG A 153 -3.67 -11.48 -16.58
CA ARG A 153 -3.64 -10.29 -15.72
C ARG A 153 -2.36 -10.22 -14.89
N TYR A 154 -1.80 -9.02 -14.75
CA TYR A 154 -0.66 -8.67 -13.91
C TYR A 154 -1.06 -7.54 -12.94
N MET A 155 -0.76 -7.71 -11.66
CA MET A 155 -1.05 -6.69 -10.63
C MET A 155 0.19 -6.46 -9.77
N GLU A 156 0.75 -5.24 -9.81
CA GLU A 156 1.92 -4.90 -9.00
C GLU A 156 1.54 -4.65 -7.54
N LYS A 157 2.11 -5.44 -6.61
CA LYS A 157 1.99 -5.27 -5.14
C LYS A 157 0.55 -5.03 -4.67
N PRO A 158 -0.34 -6.01 -4.90
CA PRO A 158 -1.73 -5.88 -4.52
C PRO A 158 -1.85 -5.73 -3.00
N SER A 159 -2.84 -4.97 -2.55
CA SER A 159 -3.38 -5.10 -1.20
C SER A 159 -4.14 -6.42 -1.06
N TRP A 160 -4.43 -6.86 0.17
CA TRP A 160 -5.17 -8.09 0.38
C TRP A 160 -6.51 -8.15 -0.37
N ASN A 161 -7.20 -7.01 -0.50
CA ASN A 161 -8.47 -6.88 -1.24
C ASN A 161 -8.29 -7.23 -2.73
N GLU A 162 -7.14 -6.84 -3.28
CA GLU A 162 -6.75 -7.00 -4.67
C GLU A 162 -6.08 -8.34 -4.98
N VAL A 163 -5.76 -9.17 -3.97
CA VAL A 163 -5.08 -10.45 -4.17
C VAL A 163 -6.01 -11.44 -4.87
N ILE A 164 -5.71 -11.69 -6.14
CA ILE A 164 -6.43 -12.65 -6.98
C ILE A 164 -5.63 -13.92 -7.29
N SER A 165 -4.35 -13.97 -6.93
CA SER A 165 -3.46 -15.11 -7.17
C SER A 165 -2.28 -15.10 -6.19
N ASN A 166 -1.86 -16.29 -5.76
CA ASN A 166 -0.64 -16.51 -4.97
C ASN A 166 0.61 -16.68 -5.84
N ILE A 167 0.45 -16.71 -7.16
CA ILE A 167 1.55 -16.81 -8.11
C ILE A 167 2.10 -15.40 -8.33
N VAL A 168 3.40 -15.25 -8.13
CA VAL A 168 4.08 -13.95 -8.20
C VAL A 168 5.18 -13.91 -9.25
N ASN A 169 5.41 -12.71 -9.78
CA ASN A 169 6.54 -12.33 -10.60
C ASN A 169 7.84 -12.43 -9.80
N THR A 170 8.79 -13.22 -10.31
CA THR A 170 10.08 -13.44 -9.63
C THR A 170 11.16 -12.42 -9.96
N GLY A 171 10.89 -11.49 -10.89
CA GLY A 171 11.90 -10.56 -11.40
C GLY A 171 12.85 -11.18 -12.43
N ILE A 172 12.54 -12.39 -12.93
CA ILE A 172 13.33 -13.11 -13.95
C ILE A 172 12.48 -13.26 -15.21
N TYR A 173 13.06 -12.86 -16.35
CA TYR A 173 12.36 -12.84 -17.64
C TYR A 173 13.25 -13.41 -18.75
N ILE A 174 12.63 -13.99 -19.77
CA ILE A 174 13.24 -14.18 -21.09
C ILE A 174 12.46 -13.31 -22.06
N MET A 175 13.15 -12.49 -22.85
CA MET A 175 12.53 -11.53 -23.77
C MET A 175 13.15 -11.60 -25.16
N ASP A 176 12.30 -11.42 -26.16
CA ASP A 176 12.72 -11.17 -27.54
C ASP A 176 12.96 -9.67 -27.78
N PRO A 177 13.89 -9.27 -28.67
CA PRO A 177 14.19 -7.86 -28.98
C PRO A 177 12.97 -7.02 -29.39
N GLY A 178 11.89 -7.66 -29.89
CA GLY A 178 10.64 -6.97 -30.20
C GLY A 178 10.04 -6.20 -29.00
N ILE A 179 10.42 -6.56 -27.76
CA ILE A 179 9.94 -5.90 -26.55
C ILE A 179 10.27 -4.40 -26.52
N PHE A 180 11.37 -4.00 -27.18
CA PHE A 180 11.82 -2.61 -27.21
C PHE A 180 10.86 -1.66 -27.92
N SER A 181 9.94 -2.17 -28.74
CA SER A 181 8.87 -1.38 -29.37
C SER A 181 7.80 -0.91 -28.37
N TYR A 182 7.71 -1.57 -27.20
CA TYR A 182 6.80 -1.22 -26.11
C TYR A 182 7.43 -0.33 -25.04
N ILE A 183 8.71 0.04 -25.19
CA ILE A 183 9.47 0.79 -24.17
C ILE A 183 9.83 2.18 -24.70
N SER A 184 9.34 3.22 -24.03
CA SER A 184 9.69 4.61 -24.34
C SER A 184 11.10 4.95 -23.85
N SER A 185 11.89 5.67 -24.66
CA SER A 185 13.29 6.00 -24.39
C SER A 185 13.50 7.32 -23.63
N ALA A 186 12.46 8.15 -23.47
CA ALA A 186 12.60 9.55 -23.03
C ALA A 186 12.11 9.83 -21.60
N GLN A 187 11.58 8.84 -20.89
CA GLN A 187 11.01 9.01 -19.56
C GLN A 187 11.17 7.77 -18.69
N PHE A 188 10.92 7.92 -17.39
CA PHE A 188 10.83 6.80 -16.46
C PHE A 188 9.81 5.76 -16.97
N PHE A 189 10.24 4.51 -17.08
CA PHE A 189 9.45 3.41 -17.62
C PHE A 189 9.81 2.10 -16.91
N ASP A 190 8.78 1.44 -16.37
CA ASP A 190 8.90 0.22 -15.57
C ASP A 190 8.17 -0.96 -16.21
N PHE A 191 8.76 -2.15 -16.13
CA PHE A 191 8.14 -3.36 -16.67
C PHE A 191 6.80 -3.66 -16.01
N SER A 192 6.77 -3.64 -14.67
CA SER A 192 5.58 -3.99 -13.90
C SER A 192 4.44 -2.98 -14.03
N GLN A 193 4.76 -1.69 -14.15
CA GLN A 193 3.76 -0.62 -14.16
C GLN A 193 3.30 -0.24 -15.58
N HIS A 194 4.15 -0.40 -16.58
CA HIS A 194 3.90 0.13 -17.92
C HIS A 194 3.92 -0.93 -19.03
N VAL A 195 4.86 -1.89 -18.99
CA VAL A 195 5.04 -2.86 -20.09
C VAL A 195 4.09 -4.05 -19.95
N PHE A 196 4.14 -4.78 -18.82
CA PHE A 196 3.35 -6.00 -18.65
C PHE A 196 1.84 -5.76 -18.76
N PRO A 197 1.25 -4.70 -18.15
CA PRO A 197 -0.16 -4.39 -18.33
C PRO A 197 -0.57 -4.20 -19.80
N GLN A 198 0.33 -3.70 -20.65
CA GLN A 198 0.06 -3.54 -22.09
C GLN A 198 0.15 -4.84 -22.88
N LEU A 199 0.76 -5.90 -22.34
CA LEU A 199 0.99 -7.18 -23.02
C LEU A 199 -0.01 -8.26 -22.61
N GLU A 200 -0.79 -8.04 -21.56
CA GLU A 200 -1.86 -8.94 -21.12
C GLU A 200 -2.84 -9.23 -22.27
N ASN A 201 -3.32 -10.48 -22.35
CA ASN A 201 -4.33 -10.94 -23.33
C ASN A 201 -3.94 -10.79 -24.82
N LYS A 202 -2.67 -10.50 -25.13
CA LYS A 202 -2.15 -10.37 -26.50
C LYS A 202 -1.44 -11.62 -27.02
N LYS A 203 -1.47 -12.74 -26.28
CA LYS A 203 -0.74 -13.99 -26.62
C LYS A 203 0.76 -13.83 -26.82
N VAL A 204 1.37 -12.89 -26.10
CA VAL A 204 2.81 -12.58 -26.18
C VAL A 204 3.52 -12.66 -24.83
N LEU A 205 2.79 -12.57 -23.71
CA LEU A 205 3.30 -12.64 -22.34
C LEU A 205 2.82 -13.93 -21.67
N PHE A 206 3.77 -14.78 -21.27
CA PHE A 206 3.49 -16.07 -20.65
C PHE A 206 4.25 -16.24 -19.34
N GLY A 207 3.66 -16.95 -18.40
CA GLY A 207 4.36 -17.39 -17.19
C GLY A 207 5.00 -18.76 -17.38
N TYR A 208 6.14 -18.96 -16.74
CA TYR A 208 6.81 -20.24 -16.60
C TYR A 208 6.97 -20.52 -15.10
N GLU A 209 6.24 -21.51 -14.61
CA GLU A 209 6.30 -21.92 -13.20
C GLU A 209 7.66 -22.57 -12.92
N ALA A 210 8.48 -21.85 -12.17
CA ALA A 210 9.87 -22.20 -11.99
C ALA A 210 10.06 -23.16 -10.80
N GLU A 211 10.65 -24.33 -11.09
CA GLU A 211 11.12 -25.26 -10.05
C GLU A 211 12.45 -24.76 -9.47
N GLY A 212 12.57 -24.80 -8.13
CA GLY A 212 13.79 -24.45 -7.41
C GLY A 212 13.56 -23.42 -6.30
N TYR A 213 14.63 -23.00 -5.67
CA TYR A 213 14.69 -21.94 -4.68
C TYR A 213 14.65 -20.55 -5.36
N TRP A 214 13.92 -19.64 -4.73
CA TRP A 214 13.94 -18.22 -5.08
C TRP A 214 13.58 -17.40 -3.85
N LEU A 215 14.36 -16.34 -3.63
CA LEU A 215 14.11 -15.34 -2.61
C LEU A 215 14.57 -13.97 -3.13
N ASP A 216 13.66 -13.00 -3.21
CA ASP A 216 14.01 -11.58 -3.37
C ASP A 216 14.46 -11.03 -2.01
N ILE A 217 15.69 -10.54 -1.94
CA ILE A 217 16.29 -10.07 -0.69
C ILE A 217 15.88 -8.60 -0.49
N GLY A 218 14.62 -8.33 -0.14
CA GLY A 218 14.08 -6.97 0.02
C GLY A 218 14.25 -6.33 1.39
N THR A 219 14.44 -7.13 2.45
CA THR A 219 14.45 -6.71 3.87
C THR A 219 15.57 -7.39 4.66
N LEU A 220 15.87 -6.89 5.87
CA LEU A 220 16.88 -7.48 6.76
C LEU A 220 16.55 -8.93 7.14
N ASP A 221 15.28 -9.24 7.40
CA ASP A 221 14.85 -10.62 7.68
C ASP A 221 15.07 -11.54 6.47
N GLN A 222 14.76 -11.08 5.25
CA GLN A 222 15.03 -11.84 4.03
C GLN A 222 16.53 -12.03 3.80
N TYR A 223 17.36 -11.03 4.10
CA TYR A 223 18.81 -11.15 4.03
C TYR A 223 19.35 -12.21 5.00
N ARG A 224 18.88 -12.23 6.25
CA ARG A 224 19.22 -13.28 7.22
C ARG A 224 18.74 -14.65 6.76
N GLN A 225 17.52 -14.74 6.26
CA GLN A 225 16.95 -15.98 5.73
C GLN A 225 17.78 -16.54 4.56
N ALA A 226 18.21 -15.68 3.63
CA ALA A 226 19.06 -16.06 2.50
C ALA A 226 20.38 -16.71 2.97
N GLN A 227 21.02 -16.13 3.98
CA GLN A 227 22.24 -16.66 4.59
C GLN A 227 22.01 -18.07 5.17
N PHE A 228 20.93 -18.24 5.93
CA PHE A 228 20.60 -19.49 6.59
C PHE A 228 20.19 -20.58 5.59
N ASP A 229 19.45 -20.22 4.54
CA ASP A 229 19.06 -21.16 3.48
C ASP A 229 20.26 -21.61 2.65
N LEU A 230 21.23 -20.73 2.40
CA LEU A 230 22.53 -21.10 1.81
C LEU A 230 23.29 -22.07 2.72
N LEU A 231 23.45 -21.70 3.98
CA LEU A 231 24.20 -22.48 4.96
C LEU A 231 23.62 -23.89 5.16
N THR A 232 22.30 -24.01 5.04
CA THR A 232 21.56 -25.27 5.15
C THR A 232 21.42 -26.04 3.83
N LYS A 233 22.07 -25.60 2.75
CA LYS A 233 22.01 -26.20 1.40
C LYS A 233 20.60 -26.29 0.81
N LYS A 234 19.66 -25.43 1.23
CA LYS A 234 18.34 -25.35 0.59
C LYS A 234 18.42 -24.77 -0.81
N VAL A 235 19.42 -23.92 -1.06
CA VAL A 235 19.75 -23.37 -2.39
C VAL A 235 20.86 -24.22 -3.00
N ARG A 236 20.68 -24.69 -4.23
CA ARG A 236 21.64 -25.55 -4.95
C ARG A 236 22.75 -24.73 -5.60
N VAL A 237 23.56 -24.09 -4.76
CA VAL A 237 24.77 -23.36 -5.16
C VAL A 237 25.99 -23.86 -4.38
N PRO A 238 27.19 -23.89 -5.00
CA PRO A 238 28.41 -24.29 -4.30
C PRO A 238 28.76 -23.27 -3.20
N ILE A 239 29.17 -23.76 -2.04
CA ILE A 239 29.80 -22.97 -0.99
C ILE A 239 31.31 -23.12 -1.16
N SER A 240 32.03 -22.00 -1.33
CA SER A 240 33.46 -22.00 -1.69
C SER A 240 34.40 -22.24 -0.48
N TYR A 241 33.95 -23.04 0.49
CA TYR A 241 34.64 -23.30 1.75
C TYR A 241 34.65 -24.80 2.06
N THR A 242 35.53 -25.22 2.96
CA THR A 242 35.62 -26.63 3.33
C THR A 242 34.63 -26.94 4.46
N GLU A 243 33.82 -27.99 4.28
CA GLU A 243 32.98 -28.52 5.35
C GLU A 243 33.86 -29.34 6.31
N VAL A 244 34.15 -28.80 7.50
CA VAL A 244 35.09 -29.41 8.48
C VAL A 244 34.39 -30.22 9.57
N LEU A 245 33.12 -29.90 9.84
CA LEU A 245 32.20 -30.65 10.70
C LEU A 245 30.83 -30.67 10.00
N PRO A 246 29.87 -31.53 10.40
CA PRO A 246 28.54 -31.53 9.81
C PRO A 246 27.92 -30.13 9.77
N MET A 247 27.70 -29.60 8.57
CA MET A 247 27.16 -28.26 8.30
C MET A 247 28.01 -27.09 8.83
N VAL A 248 29.30 -27.30 9.11
CA VAL A 248 30.24 -26.24 9.51
C VAL A 248 31.25 -25.99 8.40
N TRP A 249 31.22 -24.77 7.86
CA TRP A 249 32.09 -24.34 6.77
C TRP A 249 33.22 -23.47 7.31
N MET A 250 34.45 -23.76 6.90
CA MET A 250 35.63 -23.06 7.40
C MET A 250 36.59 -22.69 6.28
N GLY A 251 37.11 -21.47 6.36
CA GLY A 251 38.12 -20.93 5.44
C GLY A 251 39.54 -21.33 5.84
N GLU A 252 40.49 -21.05 4.97
CA GLU A 252 41.90 -21.25 5.27
C GLU A 252 42.40 -20.26 6.34
N GLY A 253 43.47 -20.62 7.06
CA GLY A 253 44.11 -19.73 8.05
C GLY A 253 43.30 -19.43 9.31
N VAL A 254 42.21 -20.14 9.58
CA VAL A 254 41.40 -19.97 10.80
C VAL A 254 42.16 -20.50 12.02
N THR A 255 42.24 -19.70 13.08
CA THR A 255 42.87 -20.08 14.36
C THR A 255 41.81 -20.23 15.44
N ILE A 256 41.80 -21.35 16.16
CA ILE A 256 40.81 -21.64 17.21
C ILE A 256 41.53 -22.04 18.50
N GLU A 257 41.27 -21.29 19.56
CA GLU A 257 41.80 -21.53 20.90
C GLU A 257 41.03 -22.61 21.66
N LYS A 258 41.67 -23.16 22.70
CA LYS A 258 41.13 -24.27 23.51
C LYS A 258 39.78 -23.91 24.17
N GLY A 259 38.91 -24.91 24.26
CA GLY A 259 37.62 -24.80 24.94
C GLY A 259 36.50 -24.18 24.09
N THR A 260 36.78 -23.77 22.85
CA THR A 260 35.79 -23.29 21.89
C THR A 260 34.81 -24.41 21.52
N LYS A 261 33.51 -24.08 21.48
CA LYS A 261 32.44 -24.99 21.05
C LYS A 261 31.85 -24.46 19.76
N ILE A 262 31.78 -25.31 18.74
CA ILE A 262 31.24 -24.98 17.42
C ILE A 262 30.16 -26.00 17.07
N GLN A 263 28.98 -25.50 16.74
CA GLN A 263 27.85 -26.32 16.31
C GLN A 263 27.38 -25.89 14.92
N GLY A 264 27.05 -26.87 14.09
CA GLY A 264 26.46 -26.63 12.77
C GLY A 264 24.95 -26.43 12.84
N PRO A 265 24.34 -25.76 11.85
CA PRO A 265 24.98 -25.09 10.71
C PRO A 265 25.78 -23.84 11.11
N SER A 266 27.03 -23.67 10.68
CA SER A 266 27.80 -22.43 10.93
C SER A 266 28.86 -22.16 9.86
N PHE A 267 29.29 -20.91 9.76
CA PHE A 267 30.27 -20.47 8.76
C PHE A 267 31.37 -19.64 9.42
N ILE A 268 32.62 -19.94 9.10
CA ILE A 268 33.81 -19.25 9.61
C ILE A 268 34.73 -18.90 8.45
N GLY A 269 34.82 -17.60 8.19
CA GLY A 269 35.57 -17.01 7.10
C GLY A 269 37.09 -17.17 7.21
N GLU A 270 37.77 -16.94 6.09
CA GLU A 270 39.23 -17.08 5.98
C GLU A 270 39.96 -16.16 6.97
N GLY A 271 40.99 -16.68 7.63
CA GLY A 271 41.83 -15.90 8.56
C GLY A 271 41.12 -15.45 9.84
N ALA A 272 39.95 -15.99 10.17
CA ALA A 272 39.26 -15.66 11.41
C ALA A 272 40.04 -16.20 12.64
N THR A 273 40.06 -15.42 13.72
CA THR A 273 40.68 -15.82 15.01
C THR A 273 39.60 -15.98 16.06
N ILE A 274 39.49 -17.16 16.65
CA ILE A 274 38.49 -17.53 17.65
C ILE A 274 39.18 -17.80 18.99
N GLY A 275 38.90 -16.95 19.98
CA GLY A 275 39.49 -16.97 21.32
C GLY A 275 38.98 -18.11 22.20
N ALA A 276 39.57 -18.22 23.40
CA ALA A 276 39.34 -19.37 24.27
C ALA A 276 37.91 -19.37 24.84
N GLY A 277 37.27 -20.55 24.82
CA GLY A 277 35.93 -20.73 25.39
C GLY A 277 34.80 -20.01 24.65
N VAL A 278 35.01 -19.60 23.39
CA VAL A 278 33.95 -19.03 22.54
C VAL A 278 32.89 -20.09 22.23
N ILE A 279 31.63 -19.68 22.19
CA ILE A 279 30.49 -20.53 21.78
C ILE A 279 29.97 -20.01 20.45
N ILE A 280 30.01 -20.87 19.43
CA ILE A 280 29.43 -20.63 18.10
C ILE A 280 28.25 -21.59 17.97
N ASP A 281 27.07 -21.09 18.26
CA ASP A 281 25.81 -21.83 18.13
C ASP A 281 25.32 -21.88 16.67
N PRO A 282 24.33 -22.75 16.38
CA PRO A 282 23.78 -22.89 15.04
C PRO A 282 23.31 -21.56 14.43
N TYR A 283 23.49 -21.46 13.11
CA TYR A 283 23.25 -20.33 12.23
C TYR A 283 24.15 -19.10 12.48
N SER A 284 25.24 -19.26 13.22
CA SER A 284 26.24 -18.20 13.38
C SER A 284 27.21 -18.17 12.19
N ILE A 285 27.43 -16.98 11.64
CA ILE A 285 28.24 -16.70 10.46
C ILE A 285 29.28 -15.65 10.85
N ILE A 286 30.55 -16.02 10.74
CA ILE A 286 31.70 -15.17 11.04
C ILE A 286 32.43 -14.94 9.73
N GLY A 287 32.54 -13.69 9.29
CA GLY A 287 33.25 -13.32 8.07
C GLY A 287 34.77 -13.38 8.20
N LYS A 288 35.45 -13.19 7.08
CA LYS A 288 36.91 -13.24 6.97
C LYS A 288 37.58 -12.20 7.84
N GLN A 289 38.75 -12.57 8.34
CA GLN A 289 39.61 -11.73 9.16
C GLN A 289 38.89 -11.12 10.38
N CYS A 290 37.82 -11.77 10.86
CA CYS A 290 37.17 -11.41 12.11
C CYS A 290 37.97 -11.93 13.29
N THR A 291 37.92 -11.20 14.40
CA THR A 291 38.49 -11.65 15.68
C THR A 291 37.38 -11.74 16.70
N ILE A 292 37.10 -12.95 17.18
CA ILE A 292 36.13 -13.20 18.25
C ILE A 292 36.91 -13.53 19.52
N SER A 293 36.89 -12.62 20.49
CA SER A 293 37.70 -12.74 21.71
C SER A 293 37.09 -13.70 22.73
N ASP A 294 37.90 -14.06 23.74
CA ASP A 294 37.58 -15.09 24.74
C ASP A 294 36.17 -15.00 25.32
N ARG A 295 35.52 -16.16 25.44
CA ARG A 295 34.23 -16.37 26.10
C ARG A 295 33.07 -15.56 25.48
N ALA A 296 33.18 -15.12 24.22
CA ALA A 296 32.03 -14.59 23.50
C ALA A 296 31.04 -15.70 23.13
N ASN A 297 29.74 -15.36 23.08
CA ASN A 297 28.67 -16.25 22.69
C ASN A 297 27.94 -15.71 21.45
N LEU A 298 27.90 -16.50 20.39
CA LEU A 298 27.30 -16.14 19.11
C LEU A 298 26.15 -17.11 18.79
N GLN A 299 24.92 -16.60 18.83
CA GLN A 299 23.72 -17.39 18.54
C GLN A 299 22.98 -16.80 17.33
N LYS A 300 22.94 -17.56 16.22
CA LYS A 300 22.31 -17.15 14.96
C LYS A 300 22.76 -15.76 14.48
N SER A 301 23.99 -15.37 14.78
CA SER A 301 24.48 -14.01 14.52
C SER A 301 25.32 -13.96 13.26
N ILE A 302 25.18 -12.88 12.49
CA ILE A 302 25.93 -12.65 11.25
C ILE A 302 26.92 -11.53 11.53
N ILE A 303 28.20 -11.84 11.42
CA ILE A 303 29.31 -10.91 11.63
C ILE A 303 30.05 -10.79 10.31
N LEU A 304 29.99 -9.62 9.67
CA LEU A 304 30.66 -9.38 8.40
C LEU A 304 32.16 -9.11 8.60
N ALA A 305 32.90 -9.14 7.49
CA ALA A 305 34.35 -9.16 7.43
C ALA A 305 35.04 -8.05 8.26
N HIS A 306 36.26 -8.35 8.71
CA HIS A 306 37.14 -7.41 9.41
C HIS A 306 36.55 -6.85 10.72
N THR A 307 35.65 -7.60 11.35
CA THR A 307 34.98 -7.18 12.60
C THR A 307 35.68 -7.78 13.82
N HIS A 308 35.82 -6.97 14.87
CA HIS A 308 36.32 -7.42 16.16
C HIS A 308 35.19 -7.51 17.18
N VAL A 309 35.06 -8.65 17.84
CA VAL A 309 34.15 -8.88 18.97
C VAL A 309 34.98 -9.10 20.24
N GLY A 310 34.75 -8.24 21.23
CA GLY A 310 35.46 -8.23 22.50
C GLY A 310 35.12 -9.42 23.41
N LYS A 311 35.78 -9.47 24.57
CA LYS A 311 35.63 -10.60 25.50
C LYS A 311 34.24 -10.61 26.13
N ARG A 312 33.69 -11.81 26.38
CA ARG A 312 32.39 -11.99 27.06
C ARG A 312 31.22 -11.23 26.41
N CYS A 313 31.27 -11.01 25.10
CA CYS A 313 30.13 -10.45 24.38
C CYS A 313 29.06 -11.51 24.12
N GLU A 314 27.81 -11.09 24.07
CA GLU A 314 26.66 -11.94 23.73
C GLU A 314 25.95 -11.36 22.51
N LEU A 315 26.00 -12.06 21.38
CA LEU A 315 25.34 -11.65 20.14
C LEU A 315 24.23 -12.64 19.83
N LEU A 316 22.98 -12.20 20.05
CA LEU A 316 21.76 -12.98 19.90
C LEU A 316 21.01 -12.50 18.67
N GLU A 317 20.96 -13.33 17.63
CA GLU A 317 20.33 -13.02 16.34
C GLU A 317 20.73 -11.66 15.73
N ALA A 318 21.95 -11.19 16.02
CA ALA A 318 22.42 -9.88 15.60
C ALA A 318 23.01 -9.92 14.19
N THR A 319 23.06 -8.76 13.53
CA THR A 319 23.79 -8.57 12.26
C THR A 319 24.76 -7.42 12.40
N VAL A 320 26.06 -7.69 12.24
CA VAL A 320 27.14 -6.72 12.43
C VAL A 320 27.86 -6.49 11.11
N GLY A 321 27.88 -5.23 10.66
CA GLY A 321 28.49 -4.75 9.42
C GLY A 321 30.02 -4.77 9.47
N GLU A 322 30.63 -4.58 8.31
CA GLU A 322 32.07 -4.73 8.12
C GLU A 322 32.87 -3.68 8.91
N ASN A 323 34.11 -4.02 9.25
CA ASN A 323 35.05 -3.10 9.90
C ASN A 323 34.52 -2.51 11.22
N THR A 324 33.69 -3.28 11.94
CA THR A 324 33.09 -2.85 13.21
C THR A 324 33.95 -3.31 14.39
N MET A 325 34.04 -2.47 15.42
CA MET A 325 34.77 -2.77 16.66
C MET A 325 33.78 -2.85 17.82
N ILE A 326 33.55 -4.05 18.35
CA ILE A 326 32.74 -4.28 19.55
C ILE A 326 33.69 -4.55 20.71
N LYS A 327 33.68 -3.69 21.75
CA LYS A 327 34.53 -3.88 22.94
C LYS A 327 33.95 -4.93 23.89
N ASP A 328 34.66 -5.21 24.98
CA ASP A 328 34.29 -6.24 25.97
C ASP A 328 32.90 -6.02 26.60
N ASP A 329 32.28 -7.13 27.00
CA ASP A 329 31.03 -7.17 27.76
C ASP A 329 29.83 -6.50 27.04
N VAL A 330 29.78 -6.54 25.71
CA VAL A 330 28.66 -6.00 24.93
C VAL A 330 27.59 -7.07 24.66
N THR A 331 26.33 -6.69 24.79
CA THR A 331 25.18 -7.54 24.46
C THR A 331 24.39 -6.95 23.31
N LEU A 332 24.20 -7.73 22.24
CA LEU A 332 23.33 -7.41 21.10
C LEU A 332 22.14 -8.37 21.11
N PHE A 333 20.93 -7.85 21.31
CA PHE A 333 19.69 -8.63 21.35
C PHE A 333 19.11 -8.89 19.96
N GLU A 334 18.00 -9.64 19.92
CA GLU A 334 17.48 -10.26 18.71
C GLU A 334 17.19 -9.25 17.59
N LYS A 335 17.61 -9.60 16.38
CA LYS A 335 17.43 -8.79 15.16
C LYS A 335 18.03 -7.38 15.23
N SER A 336 18.90 -7.10 16.20
CA SER A 336 19.68 -5.87 16.20
C SER A 336 20.63 -5.84 15.00
N VAL A 337 20.81 -4.65 14.42
CA VAL A 337 21.67 -4.45 13.25
C VAL A 337 22.64 -3.31 13.51
N VAL A 338 23.92 -3.62 13.45
CA VAL A 338 25.02 -2.67 13.52
C VAL A 338 25.59 -2.53 12.12
N ALA A 339 25.61 -1.32 11.57
CA ALA A 339 26.19 -1.10 10.23
C ALA A 339 27.71 -0.97 10.26
N ASP A 340 28.30 -0.78 9.09
CA ASP A 340 29.74 -0.76 8.89
C ASP A 340 30.44 0.36 9.69
N HIS A 341 31.71 0.13 10.02
CA HIS A 341 32.60 1.10 10.66
C HIS A 341 32.11 1.62 12.02
N CYS A 342 31.27 0.87 12.73
CA CYS A 342 30.82 1.27 14.07
C CYS A 342 31.87 0.94 15.14
N GLN A 343 31.84 1.68 16.25
CA GLN A 343 32.61 1.39 17.45
C GLN A 343 31.67 1.33 18.65
N ILE A 344 31.61 0.19 19.33
CA ILE A 344 30.73 -0.03 20.47
C ILE A 344 31.56 -0.11 21.76
N GLY A 345 31.29 0.80 22.69
CA GLY A 345 31.91 0.88 24.00
C GLY A 345 31.64 -0.35 24.87
N LYS A 346 32.45 -0.54 25.92
CA LYS A 346 32.34 -1.69 26.84
C LYS A 346 31.00 -1.67 27.58
N ASN A 347 30.49 -2.83 27.99
CA ASN A 347 29.25 -2.91 28.79
C ASN A 347 28.04 -2.24 28.12
N THR A 348 28.00 -2.20 26.79
CA THR A 348 26.90 -1.61 26.02
C THR A 348 25.85 -2.68 25.72
N VAL A 349 24.58 -2.28 25.75
CA VAL A 349 23.46 -3.15 25.38
C VAL A 349 22.71 -2.55 24.21
N ILE A 350 22.57 -3.29 23.12
CA ILE A 350 21.66 -2.95 22.02
C ILE A 350 20.45 -3.87 22.12
N GLN A 351 19.29 -3.28 22.39
CA GLN A 351 18.04 -4.01 22.55
C GLN A 351 17.52 -4.60 21.22
N GLN A 352 16.47 -5.40 21.34
CA GLN A 352 15.81 -6.05 20.22
C GLN A 352 15.45 -5.04 19.11
N ASN A 353 15.69 -5.42 17.86
CA ASN A 353 15.48 -4.57 16.68
C ASN A 353 16.27 -3.24 16.67
N GLY A 354 17.21 -3.04 17.60
CA GLY A 354 18.06 -1.84 17.64
C GLY A 354 18.92 -1.71 16.39
N LYS A 355 18.94 -0.51 15.78
CA LYS A 355 19.70 -0.24 14.55
C LYS A 355 20.74 0.84 14.79
N LEU A 356 21.99 0.57 14.39
CA LEU A 356 23.07 1.55 14.36
C LEU A 356 23.46 1.88 12.93
N TRP A 357 23.51 3.17 12.62
CA TRP A 357 23.94 3.70 11.33
C TRP A 357 25.47 3.64 11.17
N PRO A 358 25.99 3.64 9.93
CA PRO A 358 27.42 3.50 9.70
C PRO A 358 28.27 4.57 10.40
N GLY A 359 29.46 4.19 10.85
CA GLY A 359 30.42 5.11 11.44
C GLY A 359 30.08 5.61 12.86
N LYS A 360 29.04 5.06 13.51
CA LYS A 360 28.64 5.49 14.85
C LYS A 360 29.61 5.00 15.91
N VAL A 361 29.94 5.88 16.83
CA VAL A 361 30.71 5.58 18.05
C VAL A 361 29.75 5.64 19.22
N ILE A 362 29.64 4.54 19.96
CA ILE A 362 28.78 4.40 21.12
C ILE A 362 29.65 4.34 22.37
N ASP A 363 29.33 5.17 23.35
CA ASP A 363 30.04 5.22 24.62
C ASP A 363 29.79 3.95 25.45
N SER A 364 30.74 3.65 26.34
CA SER A 364 30.62 2.50 27.24
C SER A 364 29.45 2.68 28.20
N HIS A 365 28.82 1.58 28.64
CA HIS A 365 27.65 1.57 29.52
C HIS A 365 26.37 2.15 28.91
N SER A 366 26.30 2.26 27.57
CA SER A 366 25.10 2.74 26.89
C SER A 366 24.04 1.63 26.76
N ILE A 367 22.77 2.01 26.83
CA ILE A 367 21.65 1.14 26.45
C ILE A 367 20.95 1.77 25.26
N ILE A 368 20.95 1.07 24.14
CA ILE A 368 20.30 1.49 22.91
C ILE A 368 19.00 0.72 22.77
N ALA A 369 17.89 1.37 23.13
CA ALA A 369 16.55 0.84 22.87
C ALA A 369 16.25 0.87 21.36
N SER A 370 15.27 0.07 20.93
CA SER A 370 14.73 0.17 19.58
C SER A 370 14.43 1.64 19.29
N SER A 371 15.03 2.18 18.22
CA SER A 371 15.13 3.61 17.88
C SER A 371 16.21 4.41 18.63
N GLY A 372 17.41 4.47 18.05
CA GLY A 372 18.11 5.75 18.00
C GLY A 372 17.41 6.65 16.96
N ILE A 373 16.23 7.19 17.33
CA ILE A 373 15.28 8.00 16.51
C ILE A 373 14.74 7.20 15.30
N THR A 374 13.49 6.71 15.17
CA THR A 374 12.16 7.14 15.64
C THR A 374 11.20 5.93 15.74
N GLU A 375 10.23 6.10 16.65
CA GLU A 375 8.92 5.50 16.96
C GLU A 375 8.27 4.35 16.14
N ASN A 376 7.84 3.33 16.91
CA ASN A 376 6.62 2.52 16.87
C ASN A 376 6.06 2.05 15.52
N GLU A 377 6.17 0.73 15.33
CA GLU A 377 5.54 -0.07 14.28
C GLU A 377 4.00 0.00 14.33
N LYS A 378 3.41 0.80 13.44
CA LYS A 378 2.13 0.49 12.77
C LYS A 378 2.37 0.53 11.25
N THR A 379 2.96 -0.54 10.69
CA THR A 379 3.32 -0.61 9.27
C THR A 379 2.22 -1.19 8.35
N SER A 380 0.95 -1.19 8.75
CA SER A 380 -0.14 -1.44 7.80
C SER A 380 -1.48 -0.87 8.29
N GLY A 381 -2.06 0.06 7.53
CA GLY A 381 -3.47 0.45 7.65
C GLY A 381 -3.80 1.66 8.54
N TRP A 382 -2.83 2.51 8.87
CA TRP A 382 -3.09 3.76 9.63
C TRP A 382 -3.78 4.84 8.79
N LEU A 383 -3.61 4.81 7.46
CA LEU A 383 -4.29 5.66 6.51
C LEU A 383 -5.30 4.83 5.72
N GLN A 384 -6.59 5.14 5.82
CA GLN A 384 -7.65 4.48 5.06
C GLN A 384 -8.61 5.52 4.49
N LYS A 385 -8.88 5.49 3.18
CA LYS A 385 -9.77 6.47 2.52
C LYS A 385 -9.37 7.93 2.79
N SER A 386 -8.06 8.22 2.83
CA SER A 386 -7.50 9.52 3.25
C SER A 386 -7.82 9.95 4.68
N ARG A 387 -8.17 9.01 5.56
CA ARG A 387 -8.50 9.23 6.97
C ARG A 387 -7.45 8.61 7.87
N VAL A 388 -7.16 9.32 8.94
CA VAL A 388 -6.33 8.85 10.05
C VAL A 388 -7.18 8.91 11.30
N VAL A 389 -7.35 7.76 11.96
CA VAL A 389 -8.29 7.58 13.06
C VAL A 389 -7.56 7.03 14.27
N GLY A 390 -7.90 7.55 15.45
CA GLY A 390 -7.45 6.98 16.70
C GLY A 390 -7.80 7.83 17.91
N ARG A 391 -7.61 7.25 19.10
CA ARG A 391 -7.82 7.94 20.37
C ARG A 391 -6.71 8.94 20.62
N GLY A 392 -7.08 10.16 21.02
CA GLY A 392 -6.16 11.23 21.37
C GLY A 392 -5.17 10.81 22.45
N ASN A 393 -3.89 11.15 22.26
CA ASN A 393 -2.77 10.82 23.14
C ASN A 393 -2.53 9.31 23.40
N ILE A 394 -3.24 8.40 22.71
CA ILE A 394 -2.99 6.96 22.76
C ILE A 394 -2.46 6.50 21.40
N GLU A 395 -3.26 6.69 20.36
CA GLU A 395 -2.90 6.35 18.98
C GLU A 395 -2.57 7.61 18.19
N MET A 396 -3.32 8.69 18.45
CA MET A 396 -3.07 10.03 17.92
C MET A 396 -2.13 10.77 18.87
N THR A 397 -0.85 10.40 18.87
CA THR A 397 0.17 11.13 19.63
C THR A 397 0.63 12.39 18.88
N PRO A 398 1.11 13.43 19.57
CA PRO A 398 1.65 14.62 18.90
C PRO A 398 2.74 14.31 17.87
N GLN A 399 3.64 13.38 18.19
CA GLN A 399 4.73 12.97 17.29
C GLN A 399 4.18 12.28 16.03
N PHE A 400 3.21 11.39 16.20
CA PHE A 400 2.53 10.74 15.09
C PHE A 400 1.87 11.77 14.17
N VAL A 401 1.11 12.72 14.73
CA VAL A 401 0.40 13.75 13.96
C VAL A 401 1.36 14.70 13.23
N VAL A 402 2.46 15.12 13.88
CA VAL A 402 3.50 15.93 13.23
C VAL A 402 4.10 15.18 12.04
N LYS A 403 4.40 13.89 12.20
CA LYS A 403 4.98 13.07 11.13
C LYS A 403 4.01 12.88 9.96
N VAL A 404 2.73 12.64 10.24
CA VAL A 404 1.67 12.60 9.21
C VAL A 404 1.56 13.93 8.48
N ALA A 405 1.58 15.05 9.21
CA ALA A 405 1.50 16.38 8.63
C ALA A 405 2.69 16.70 7.70
N MET A 406 3.92 16.32 8.11
CA MET A 406 5.11 16.48 7.28
C MET A 406 5.09 15.58 6.04
N ALA A 407 4.60 14.34 6.17
CA ALA A 407 4.42 13.42 5.04
C ALA A 407 3.39 13.97 4.04
N TYR A 408 2.22 14.39 4.53
CA TYR A 408 1.16 14.98 3.73
C TYR A 408 1.62 16.26 3.04
N GLY A 409 2.28 17.17 3.76
CA GLY A 409 2.83 18.39 3.17
C GLY A 409 3.89 18.11 2.10
N SER A 410 4.64 17.01 2.24
CA SER A 410 5.65 16.62 1.25
C SER A 410 5.07 16.06 -0.06
N LEU A 411 3.74 15.89 -0.17
CA LEU A 411 3.07 15.56 -1.43
C LEU A 411 2.94 16.78 -2.38
N PHE A 412 3.06 17.98 -1.83
CA PHE A 412 2.75 19.23 -2.50
C PHE A 412 4.00 20.03 -2.84
N SER A 413 3.87 20.96 -3.78
CA SER A 413 4.99 21.83 -4.14
C SER A 413 5.16 22.93 -3.10
N LYS A 414 6.42 23.29 -2.83
CA LYS A 414 6.75 24.39 -1.92
C LYS A 414 6.01 25.69 -2.31
N GLY A 415 5.54 26.42 -1.31
CA GLY A 415 4.83 27.68 -1.47
C GLY A 415 3.34 27.53 -1.78
N GLU A 416 2.84 26.31 -1.94
CA GLU A 416 1.40 26.06 -2.03
C GLU A 416 0.68 26.25 -0.69
N ARG A 417 -0.66 26.30 -0.74
CA ARG A 417 -1.52 26.60 0.40
C ARG A 417 -2.38 25.41 0.78
N ILE A 418 -2.42 25.10 2.08
CA ILE A 418 -3.27 24.07 2.66
C ILE A 418 -4.32 24.71 3.57
N LEU A 419 -5.60 24.40 3.35
CA LEU A 419 -6.67 24.81 4.26
C LEU A 419 -6.69 23.89 5.49
N VAL A 420 -6.85 24.43 6.69
CA VAL A 420 -6.90 23.65 7.93
C VAL A 420 -8.13 24.05 8.73
N GLY A 421 -8.98 23.09 9.07
CA GLY A 421 -10.26 23.30 9.75
C GLY A 421 -10.67 22.13 10.63
N GLY A 422 -11.79 22.30 11.34
CA GLY A 422 -12.36 21.28 12.23
C GLY A 422 -13.52 21.81 13.06
N TYR A 423 -14.14 20.93 13.84
CA TYR A 423 -15.16 21.33 14.82
C TYR A 423 -14.53 22.02 16.04
N ARG A 424 -15.34 22.76 16.78
CA ARG A 424 -14.89 23.44 17.99
C ARG A 424 -14.80 22.45 19.15
N ASP A 425 -13.57 22.05 19.43
CA ASP A 425 -13.22 21.31 20.62
C ASP A 425 -11.78 21.64 21.06
N VAL A 426 -11.51 21.56 22.36
CA VAL A 426 -10.19 21.87 22.94
C VAL A 426 -9.12 20.90 22.44
N GLU A 427 -9.46 19.60 22.37
CA GLU A 427 -8.56 18.56 21.90
C GLU A 427 -8.34 18.65 20.38
N ILE A 428 -9.39 18.93 19.60
CA ILE A 428 -9.25 19.19 18.15
C ILE A 428 -8.33 20.38 17.88
N ASP A 429 -8.45 21.48 18.64
CA ASP A 429 -7.64 22.67 18.41
C ASP A 429 -6.15 22.38 18.60
N ILE A 430 -5.77 21.55 19.58
CA ILE A 430 -4.39 21.11 19.79
C ILE A 430 -3.86 20.40 18.54
N PHE A 431 -4.57 19.38 18.04
CA PHE A 431 -4.13 18.61 16.86
C PHE A 431 -4.12 19.44 15.58
N LYS A 432 -5.09 20.35 15.44
CA LYS A 432 -5.15 21.32 14.34
C LYS A 432 -3.92 22.22 14.31
N LYS A 433 -3.53 22.80 15.46
CA LYS A 433 -2.31 23.63 15.58
C LYS A 433 -1.04 22.82 15.33
N LEU A 434 -0.96 21.59 15.84
CA LEU A 434 0.18 20.69 15.59
C LEU A 434 0.35 20.43 14.08
N PHE A 435 -0.73 20.06 13.40
CA PHE A 435 -0.72 19.76 11.97
C PHE A 435 -0.30 20.98 11.15
N LEU A 436 -0.91 22.12 11.46
CA LEU A 436 -0.66 23.41 10.83
C LEU A 436 0.81 23.83 10.94
N HIS A 437 1.40 23.77 12.13
CA HIS A 437 2.79 24.17 12.33
C HIS A 437 3.80 23.19 11.73
N ALA A 438 3.49 21.89 11.73
CA ALA A 438 4.34 20.88 11.09
C ALA A 438 4.44 21.07 9.57
N ILE A 439 3.34 21.46 8.92
CA ILE A 439 3.30 21.78 7.48
C ILE A 439 4.18 22.97 7.12
N HIS A 440 4.30 23.99 7.98
CA HIS A 440 5.18 25.13 7.72
C HIS A 440 6.63 24.72 7.60
N GLY A 441 7.05 23.71 8.37
CA GLY A 441 8.41 23.16 8.36
C GLY A 441 8.81 22.52 7.03
N VAL A 442 7.83 22.15 6.18
CA VAL A 442 8.08 21.63 4.83
C VAL A 442 7.88 22.67 3.72
N GLY A 443 7.68 23.95 4.09
CA GLY A 443 7.64 25.09 3.17
C GLY A 443 6.29 25.39 2.53
N LEU A 444 5.20 24.92 3.14
CA LEU A 444 3.84 25.19 2.70
C LEU A 444 3.17 26.25 3.56
N TYR A 445 2.35 27.11 2.97
CA TYR A 445 1.51 28.07 3.69
C TYR A 445 0.22 27.39 4.15
N THR A 446 -0.36 27.87 5.25
CA THR A 446 -1.65 27.38 5.74
C THR A 446 -2.67 28.49 5.80
N MET A 447 -3.93 28.14 5.54
CA MET A 447 -5.08 28.98 5.81
C MET A 447 -5.93 28.29 6.88
N GLU A 448 -6.02 28.89 8.06
CA GLU A 448 -6.82 28.36 9.15
C GLU A 448 -8.21 28.96 9.12
N CYS A 449 -9.22 28.10 9.07
CA CYS A 449 -10.59 28.54 9.11
C CYS A 449 -11.23 28.29 10.50
N GLN A 450 -12.28 29.06 10.79
CA GLN A 450 -13.05 28.93 12.04
C GLN A 450 -13.94 27.66 12.02
N GLU A 451 -14.72 27.46 13.07
CA GLU A 451 -15.63 26.31 13.18
C GLU A 451 -16.57 26.21 11.96
N MET A 452 -16.64 25.01 11.36
CA MET A 452 -17.50 24.73 10.21
C MET A 452 -17.78 23.23 10.05
N ASN A 453 -18.72 22.89 9.16
CA ASN A 453 -18.91 21.52 8.72
C ASN A 453 -17.98 21.18 7.56
N ASP A 454 -17.78 19.87 7.36
CA ASP A 454 -16.91 19.33 6.33
C ASP A 454 -17.36 19.69 4.89
N SER A 455 -18.66 19.84 4.64
CA SER A 455 -19.15 20.26 3.32
C SER A 455 -18.75 21.70 2.94
N ALA A 456 -18.93 22.67 3.86
CA ALA A 456 -18.46 24.03 3.62
C ALA A 456 -16.92 24.10 3.56
N PHE A 457 -16.23 23.28 4.35
CA PHE A 457 -14.77 23.16 4.32
C PHE A 457 -14.24 22.75 2.94
N ARG A 458 -14.82 21.70 2.34
CA ARG A 458 -14.42 21.22 1.01
C ARG A 458 -14.66 22.25 -0.08
N TYR A 459 -15.79 22.96 -0.03
CA TYR A 459 -16.04 24.09 -0.92
C TYR A 459 -14.95 25.18 -0.78
N ALA A 460 -14.53 25.49 0.45
CA ALA A 460 -13.52 26.52 0.68
C ALA A 460 -12.13 26.16 0.20
N ILE A 461 -11.76 24.88 0.12
CA ILE A 461 -10.48 24.46 -0.47
C ILE A 461 -10.38 25.02 -1.91
N HIS A 462 -11.46 24.93 -2.68
CA HIS A 462 -11.52 25.51 -4.02
C HIS A 462 -11.60 27.05 -4.00
N GLU A 463 -12.51 27.62 -3.20
CA GLU A 463 -12.71 29.08 -3.15
C GLU A 463 -11.42 29.86 -2.81
N PHE A 464 -10.58 29.31 -1.93
CA PHE A 464 -9.30 29.93 -1.56
C PHE A 464 -8.12 29.49 -2.43
N GLY A 465 -8.34 28.61 -3.42
CA GLY A 465 -7.29 28.11 -4.30
C GLY A 465 -6.23 27.28 -3.57
N CYS A 466 -6.63 26.55 -2.53
CA CYS A 466 -5.75 25.66 -1.79
C CYS A 466 -5.50 24.36 -2.59
N THR A 467 -4.28 23.82 -2.52
CA THR A 467 -3.93 22.56 -3.21
C THR A 467 -4.31 21.32 -2.41
N GLY A 468 -4.68 21.51 -1.15
CA GLY A 468 -5.19 20.48 -0.25
C GLY A 468 -5.90 21.08 0.96
N GLY A 469 -6.49 20.20 1.76
CA GLY A 469 -7.08 20.59 3.03
C GLY A 469 -7.07 19.48 4.07
N VAL A 470 -7.10 19.88 5.34
CA VAL A 470 -7.10 19.00 6.50
C VAL A 470 -8.28 19.36 7.40
N PHE A 471 -9.19 18.41 7.59
CA PHE A 471 -10.37 18.59 8.44
C PHE A 471 -10.31 17.63 9.63
N ILE A 472 -10.32 18.18 10.85
CA ILE A 472 -10.17 17.39 12.09
C ILE A 472 -11.48 17.41 12.89
N HIS A 473 -11.96 16.23 13.26
CA HIS A 473 -13.22 16.07 14.00
C HIS A 473 -13.22 14.85 14.93
N PHE A 474 -14.27 14.73 15.74
CA PHE A 474 -14.57 13.54 16.53
C PHE A 474 -15.63 12.67 15.86
N GLU A 475 -15.43 11.37 15.93
CA GLU A 475 -16.44 10.36 15.59
C GLU A 475 -16.69 9.45 16.78
N GLN A 476 -17.97 9.15 17.05
CA GLN A 476 -18.36 8.29 18.17
C GLN A 476 -17.72 6.89 18.00
N GLU A 477 -17.25 6.30 19.10
CA GLU A 477 -16.51 5.02 19.17
C GLU A 477 -15.07 5.01 18.61
N GLU A 478 -14.78 5.79 17.57
CA GLU A 478 -13.50 5.80 16.84
C GLU A 478 -12.49 6.88 17.33
N GLY A 479 -12.96 7.95 17.97
CA GLY A 479 -12.11 9.00 18.54
C GLY A 479 -11.81 10.15 17.58
N ILE A 480 -10.55 10.59 17.50
CA ILE A 480 -10.12 11.71 16.66
C ILE A 480 -9.93 11.22 15.23
N VAL A 481 -10.49 11.97 14.29
CA VAL A 481 -10.37 11.74 12.86
C VAL A 481 -9.68 12.94 12.21
N ILE A 482 -8.55 12.68 11.55
CA ILE A 482 -7.90 13.63 10.64
C ILE A 482 -8.24 13.20 9.22
N GLN A 483 -9.06 13.99 8.54
CA GLN A 483 -9.43 13.78 7.15
C GLN A 483 -8.55 14.64 6.24
N LEU A 484 -7.91 14.01 5.27
CA LEU A 484 -7.01 14.64 4.31
C LEU A 484 -7.68 14.76 2.94
N TYR A 485 -7.52 15.93 2.33
CA TYR A 485 -8.06 16.28 1.02
C TYR A 485 -6.95 16.74 0.08
N GLY A 486 -7.10 16.46 -1.21
CA GLY A 486 -6.32 17.06 -2.28
C GLY A 486 -6.98 18.33 -2.81
N LYS A 487 -6.66 18.66 -4.07
CA LYS A 487 -7.22 19.81 -4.78
C LYS A 487 -8.75 19.65 -4.92
N GLU A 488 -9.45 20.78 -5.06
CA GLU A 488 -10.92 20.82 -5.23
C GLU A 488 -11.73 20.28 -4.04
N GLY A 489 -11.09 19.96 -2.91
CA GLY A 489 -11.72 19.33 -1.76
C GLY A 489 -12.07 17.86 -1.98
N ILE A 490 -11.45 17.22 -2.98
CA ILE A 490 -11.59 15.79 -3.26
C ILE A 490 -10.61 15.01 -2.36
N ARG A 491 -10.93 13.78 -1.98
CA ARG A 491 -10.02 12.92 -1.20
C ARG A 491 -8.75 12.61 -1.99
N LEU A 492 -7.68 12.22 -1.29
CA LEU A 492 -6.43 11.84 -1.95
C LEU A 492 -6.64 10.59 -2.82
N SER A 493 -6.11 10.62 -4.04
CA SER A 493 -6.07 9.44 -4.90
C SER A 493 -5.27 8.30 -4.26
N TYR A 494 -5.49 7.06 -4.69
CA TYR A 494 -4.73 5.91 -4.20
C TYR A 494 -3.20 6.10 -4.35
N LYS A 495 -2.77 6.68 -5.48
CA LYS A 495 -1.36 7.02 -5.73
C LYS A 495 -0.82 7.98 -4.66
N GLN A 496 -1.57 9.05 -4.36
CA GLN A 496 -1.18 10.02 -3.31
C GLN A 496 -1.19 9.40 -1.91
N GLN A 497 -2.16 8.54 -1.60
CA GLN A 497 -2.19 7.83 -0.31
C GLN A 497 -0.97 6.91 -0.14
N LYS A 498 -0.60 6.15 -1.18
CA LYS A 498 0.61 5.31 -1.17
C LYS A 498 1.89 6.10 -1.06
N GLU A 499 1.96 7.24 -1.74
CA GLU A 499 3.09 8.15 -1.64
C GLU A 499 3.19 8.76 -0.24
N LEU A 500 2.07 9.13 0.37
CA LEU A 500 2.00 9.61 1.75
C LEU A 500 2.51 8.54 2.74
N GLU A 501 2.01 7.31 2.64
CA GLU A 501 2.49 6.17 3.43
C GLU A 501 4.01 5.97 3.23
N HIS A 502 4.50 6.06 1.99
CA HIS A 502 5.92 5.96 1.69
C HIS A 502 6.74 7.07 2.34
N LEU A 503 6.31 8.33 2.23
CA LEU A 503 6.98 9.49 2.82
C LEU A 503 6.99 9.40 4.35
N TYR A 504 5.88 8.98 4.94
CA TYR A 504 5.78 8.72 6.38
C TYR A 504 6.76 7.63 6.83
N THR A 505 6.78 6.46 6.17
CA THR A 505 7.67 5.35 6.57
C THR A 505 9.14 5.65 6.26
N SER A 506 9.43 6.35 5.17
CA SER A 506 10.81 6.65 4.76
C SER A 506 11.40 7.89 5.42
N GLU A 507 10.56 8.71 6.07
CA GLU A 507 10.91 10.02 6.63
C GLU A 507 11.61 10.95 5.62
N ALA A 508 11.30 10.77 4.33
CA ALA A 508 11.85 11.56 3.24
C ALA A 508 11.08 12.87 3.07
N PHE A 509 10.96 13.65 4.15
CA PHE A 509 10.25 14.93 4.14
C PHE A 509 11.05 16.01 3.40
N HIS A 510 10.34 16.92 2.73
CA HIS A 510 10.95 18.12 2.19
C HIS A 510 11.25 19.08 3.33
N TYR A 511 12.51 19.42 3.57
CA TYR A 511 12.90 20.44 4.54
C TYR A 511 13.30 21.72 3.83
N VAL A 512 12.95 22.86 4.39
CA VAL A 512 13.23 24.18 3.82
C VAL A 512 14.10 25.03 4.74
N TYR A 513 14.82 26.00 4.16
CA TYR A 513 15.64 26.94 4.93
C TYR A 513 14.77 28.00 5.63
N ASP A 514 15.31 28.68 6.64
CA ASP A 514 14.57 29.58 7.55
C ASP A 514 13.66 30.63 6.85
N LYS A 515 14.10 31.19 5.73
CA LYS A 515 13.34 32.20 4.96
C LYS A 515 12.15 31.63 4.17
N GLU A 516 12.05 30.32 4.11
CA GLU A 516 11.16 29.57 3.24
C GLU A 516 10.11 28.78 4.03
N ILE A 517 10.16 28.88 5.37
CA ILE A 517 9.16 28.34 6.27
C ILE A 517 7.82 29.02 5.99
N GLY A 518 6.78 28.19 5.89
CA GLY A 518 5.42 28.64 5.66
C GLY A 518 4.87 29.53 6.78
N ARG A 519 3.72 30.16 6.52
CA ARG A 519 3.01 30.98 7.50
C ARG A 519 1.52 30.68 7.46
N ASN A 520 0.86 30.95 8.59
CA ASN A 520 -0.58 30.84 8.70
C ASN A 520 -1.28 32.16 8.38
N GLU A 521 -2.43 32.06 7.74
CA GLU A 521 -3.41 33.13 7.60
C GLU A 521 -4.75 32.64 8.13
N THR A 522 -5.48 33.47 8.90
CA THR A 522 -6.83 33.11 9.34
C THR A 522 -7.85 33.58 8.30
N VAL A 523 -8.71 32.68 7.86
CA VAL A 523 -9.75 32.94 6.86
C VAL A 523 -11.15 32.75 7.43
N HIS A 524 -12.09 33.53 6.91
CA HIS A 524 -13.51 33.40 7.22
C HIS A 524 -14.26 32.94 5.97
N ILE A 525 -14.95 31.80 6.06
CA ILE A 525 -15.81 31.32 4.98
C ILE A 525 -17.14 32.05 5.06
N CYS A 526 -17.56 32.66 3.95
CA CYS A 526 -18.92 33.15 3.80
C CYS A 526 -19.87 32.00 3.50
N LEU A 527 -20.66 31.60 4.50
CA LEU A 527 -21.62 30.51 4.37
C LEU A 527 -22.72 30.83 3.35
N GLU A 528 -23.12 32.09 3.19
CA GLU A 528 -24.07 32.49 2.14
C GLU A 528 -23.53 32.20 0.74
N LYS A 529 -22.24 32.49 0.47
CA LYS A 529 -21.61 32.18 -0.82
C LYS A 529 -21.55 30.69 -1.09
N TYR A 530 -21.27 29.89 -0.06
CA TYR A 530 -21.33 28.43 -0.17
C TYR A 530 -22.74 27.96 -0.56
N VAL A 531 -23.77 28.45 0.15
CA VAL A 531 -25.19 28.13 -0.17
C VAL A 531 -25.54 28.56 -1.60
N GLU A 532 -25.11 29.74 -2.03
CA GLU A 532 -25.32 30.23 -3.40
C GLU A 532 -24.62 29.36 -4.45
N SER A 533 -23.41 28.90 -4.16
CA SER A 533 -22.67 28.01 -5.04
C SER A 533 -23.34 26.64 -5.17
N VAL A 534 -23.93 26.11 -4.09
CA VAL A 534 -24.73 24.88 -4.16
C VAL A 534 -26.00 25.13 -4.98
N LEU A 535 -26.73 26.21 -4.71
CA LEU A 535 -27.97 26.55 -5.41
C LEU A 535 -27.75 26.76 -6.91
N ALA A 536 -26.63 27.34 -7.32
CA ALA A 536 -26.28 27.52 -8.73
C ALA A 536 -26.13 26.20 -9.52
N SER A 537 -25.97 25.07 -8.82
CA SER A 537 -25.91 23.73 -9.43
C SER A 537 -27.26 23.00 -9.49
N LEU A 538 -28.34 23.66 -9.06
CA LEU A 538 -29.70 23.12 -8.96
C LEU A 538 -30.67 23.87 -9.87
N ASP A 539 -31.72 23.17 -10.33
CA ASP A 539 -32.83 23.78 -11.08
C ASP A 539 -33.89 24.33 -10.10
N ILE A 540 -33.59 25.51 -9.54
CA ILE A 540 -34.41 26.18 -8.52
C ILE A 540 -35.82 26.48 -9.06
N GLU A 541 -35.93 26.91 -10.32
CA GLU A 541 -37.22 27.24 -10.94
C GLU A 541 -38.15 26.04 -10.98
N THR A 542 -37.63 24.85 -11.27
CA THR A 542 -38.43 23.63 -11.25
C THR A 542 -38.81 23.24 -9.83
N ILE A 543 -37.88 23.31 -8.87
CA ILE A 543 -38.15 22.99 -7.45
C ILE A 543 -39.28 23.87 -6.90
N GLN A 544 -39.25 25.18 -7.16
CA GLN A 544 -40.21 26.14 -6.64
C GLN A 544 -41.64 25.98 -7.22
N LYS A 545 -41.83 25.20 -8.30
CA LYS A 545 -43.17 24.87 -8.83
C LYS A 545 -43.96 23.94 -7.90
N GLN A 546 -43.28 23.27 -6.95
CA GLN A 546 -43.90 22.42 -5.95
C GLN A 546 -43.67 22.98 -4.54
N THR A 547 -44.62 22.73 -3.64
CA THR A 547 -44.50 23.14 -2.24
C THR A 547 -43.95 22.01 -1.39
N PHE A 548 -42.75 22.17 -0.84
CA PHE A 548 -42.17 21.23 0.11
C PHE A 548 -42.39 21.71 1.55
N HIS A 549 -42.85 20.81 2.43
CA HIS A 549 -43.02 21.08 3.86
C HIS A 549 -42.19 20.03 4.60
N LEU A 550 -41.16 20.48 5.29
CA LEU A 550 -40.13 19.62 5.84
C LEU A 550 -40.14 19.67 7.35
N LEU A 551 -40.06 18.50 7.97
CA LEU A 551 -39.77 18.34 9.38
C LEU A 551 -38.25 18.16 9.56
N ILE A 552 -37.58 19.00 10.34
CA ILE A 552 -36.10 18.93 10.46
C ILE A 552 -35.68 18.76 11.92
N ASN A 553 -34.77 17.81 12.16
CA ASN A 553 -34.04 17.65 13.42
C ASN A 553 -32.54 17.88 13.21
N LYS A 554 -32.03 18.97 13.79
CA LYS A 554 -30.60 19.19 14.06
C LYS A 554 -30.49 20.08 15.30
N ARG A 555 -29.48 19.85 16.15
CA ARG A 555 -29.20 20.65 17.35
C ARG A 555 -28.11 21.74 17.18
N ASP A 556 -27.38 21.73 16.07
CA ASP A 556 -26.25 22.65 15.84
C ASP A 556 -26.71 23.98 15.22
N GLU A 557 -26.46 25.11 15.90
CA GLU A 557 -26.95 26.44 15.51
C GLU A 557 -26.40 26.92 14.16
N MET A 558 -25.11 26.65 13.89
CA MET A 558 -24.47 27.07 12.64
C MET A 558 -25.06 26.33 11.44
N PHE A 559 -25.17 25.01 11.51
CA PHE A 559 -25.77 24.21 10.45
C PHE A 559 -27.27 24.48 10.29
N GLN A 560 -27.99 24.79 11.38
CA GLN A 560 -29.39 25.24 11.29
C GLN A 560 -29.50 26.53 10.44
N SER A 561 -28.66 27.54 10.69
CA SER A 561 -28.66 28.79 9.90
C SER A 561 -28.42 28.53 8.40
N LEU A 562 -27.45 27.68 8.11
CA LEU A 562 -27.10 27.23 6.75
C LEU A 562 -28.27 26.52 6.06
N LEU A 563 -28.93 25.59 6.75
CA LEU A 563 -30.11 24.88 6.26
C LEU A 563 -31.29 25.84 6.00
N ILE A 564 -31.54 26.78 6.91
CA ILE A 564 -32.61 27.77 6.75
C ILE A 564 -32.37 28.59 5.48
N SER A 565 -31.17 29.13 5.32
CA SER A 565 -30.79 29.93 4.15
C SER A 565 -30.98 29.15 2.84
N PHE A 566 -30.53 27.90 2.80
CA PHE A 566 -30.67 27.03 1.64
C PHE A 566 -32.13 26.70 1.31
N LEU A 567 -32.89 26.19 2.29
CA LEU A 567 -34.25 25.71 2.10
C LEU A 567 -35.26 26.84 1.83
N GLN A 568 -35.07 28.01 2.43
CA GLN A 568 -35.89 29.19 2.13
C GLN A 568 -35.70 29.64 0.67
N LYS A 569 -34.47 29.63 0.15
CA LYS A 569 -34.19 29.94 -1.26
C LYS A 569 -34.81 28.91 -2.21
N LEU A 570 -35.00 27.66 -1.78
CA LEU A 570 -35.75 26.63 -2.51
C LEU A 570 -37.28 26.73 -2.37
N GLY A 571 -37.81 27.67 -1.58
CA GLY A 571 -39.26 27.83 -1.37
C GLY A 571 -39.89 26.79 -0.44
N CYS A 572 -39.10 26.16 0.43
CA CYS A 572 -39.58 25.15 1.37
C CYS A 572 -40.14 25.77 2.65
N THR A 573 -41.21 25.19 3.19
CA THR A 573 -41.71 25.45 4.55
C THR A 573 -41.02 24.50 5.53
N ILE A 574 -40.57 25.00 6.68
CA ILE A 574 -39.80 24.20 7.65
C ILE A 574 -40.51 24.19 9.00
N THR A 575 -40.67 22.99 9.58
CA THR A 575 -41.06 22.78 10.98
C THR A 575 -39.88 22.16 11.74
N TRP A 576 -39.37 22.89 12.73
CA TRP A 576 -38.27 22.42 13.58
C TRP A 576 -38.79 21.51 14.68
N VAL A 577 -38.11 20.38 14.89
CA VAL A 577 -38.44 19.45 15.98
C VAL A 577 -37.23 19.10 16.82
N HIS A 578 -37.43 19.20 18.14
CA HIS A 578 -36.54 18.64 19.16
C HIS A 578 -37.07 17.27 19.59
N ALA A 579 -37.11 16.32 18.65
CA ALA A 579 -37.58 14.97 18.93
C ALA A 579 -36.48 14.13 19.59
N SER A 580 -36.86 13.26 20.54
CA SER A 580 -36.03 12.11 20.92
C SER A 580 -35.83 11.19 19.72
N GLU A 581 -34.68 10.55 19.57
CA GLU A 581 -34.28 9.66 18.44
C GLU A 581 -35.23 8.45 18.17
N LYS A 582 -36.34 8.31 18.89
CA LYS A 582 -37.30 7.23 18.69
C LYS A 582 -38.11 7.44 17.40
N LYS A 583 -37.90 6.55 16.41
CA LYS A 583 -38.56 6.53 15.08
C LYS A 583 -40.08 6.75 15.11
N GLU A 584 -40.78 6.17 16.09
CA GLU A 584 -42.24 6.30 16.25
C GLU A 584 -42.70 7.73 16.60
N HIS A 585 -41.85 8.49 17.29
CA HIS A 585 -42.14 9.88 17.65
C HIS A 585 -42.07 10.80 16.41
N VAL A 586 -41.09 10.57 15.52
CA VAL A 586 -40.95 11.30 14.25
C VAL A 586 -42.18 11.09 13.37
N LYS A 587 -42.66 9.84 13.25
CA LYS A 587 -43.87 9.50 12.49
C LYS A 587 -45.11 10.23 13.00
N LEU A 588 -45.28 10.32 14.32
CA LEU A 588 -46.40 11.05 14.93
C LEU A 588 -46.32 12.55 14.62
N LEU A 589 -45.12 13.14 14.69
CA LEU A 589 -44.89 14.56 14.38
C LEU A 589 -45.11 14.89 12.90
N MET A 590 -44.72 13.99 11.98
CA MET A 590 -45.00 14.17 10.56
C MET A 590 -46.52 14.20 10.28
N LYS A 591 -47.27 13.29 10.91
CA LYS A 591 -48.74 13.24 10.78
C LYS A 591 -49.42 14.49 11.35
N SER A 592 -48.97 14.99 12.51
CA SER A 592 -49.59 16.17 13.14
C SER A 592 -49.23 17.48 12.43
N SER A 593 -48.00 17.60 11.91
CA SER A 593 -47.54 18.79 11.18
C SER A 593 -47.96 18.80 9.71
N ARG A 594 -48.45 17.68 9.15
CA ARG A 594 -48.68 17.52 7.71
C ARG A 594 -47.43 17.82 6.89
N ALA A 595 -46.26 17.43 7.40
CA ALA A 595 -45.01 17.52 6.65
C ALA A 595 -45.02 16.51 5.50
N HIS A 596 -44.50 16.92 4.33
CA HIS A 596 -44.33 16.04 3.18
C HIS A 596 -43.19 15.05 3.42
N MET A 597 -42.11 15.48 4.09
CA MET A 597 -40.94 14.67 4.41
C MET A 597 -40.31 15.11 5.75
N ALA A 598 -39.52 14.25 6.38
CA ALA A 598 -38.62 14.64 7.48
C ALA A 598 -37.16 14.38 7.13
N LEU A 599 -36.28 15.30 7.52
CA LEU A 599 -34.82 15.19 7.40
C LEU A 599 -34.22 15.17 8.81
N MET A 600 -33.66 14.03 9.20
CA MET A 600 -33.06 13.82 10.52
C MET A 600 -31.55 13.72 10.36
N PHE A 601 -30.83 14.78 10.70
CA PHE A 601 -29.38 14.84 10.52
C PHE A 601 -28.64 14.18 11.70
N TYR A 602 -27.56 13.47 11.39
CA TYR A 602 -26.62 13.01 12.42
C TYR A 602 -25.78 14.19 12.96
N GLU A 603 -25.04 13.98 14.05
CA GLU A 603 -24.31 15.04 14.77
C GLU A 603 -23.42 15.91 13.87
N GLN A 604 -22.78 15.31 12.86
CA GLN A 604 -21.85 15.99 11.94
C GLN A 604 -22.53 16.78 10.80
N GLY A 605 -23.83 16.59 10.55
CA GLY A 605 -24.60 17.34 9.54
C GLY A 605 -24.38 16.94 8.06
N ASN A 606 -23.41 16.08 7.77
CA ASN A 606 -23.19 15.58 6.40
C ASN A 606 -24.12 14.42 6.03
N ASN A 607 -24.56 13.60 6.99
CA ASN A 607 -25.44 12.46 6.73
C ASN A 607 -26.82 12.73 7.34
N PHE A 608 -27.87 12.15 6.75
CA PHE A 608 -29.24 12.28 7.25
C PHE A 608 -30.10 11.05 6.94
N GLU A 609 -31.11 10.84 7.79
CA GLU A 609 -32.24 9.95 7.52
C GLU A 609 -33.40 10.75 6.94
N LEU A 610 -33.99 10.26 5.87
CA LEU A 610 -35.17 10.81 5.21
C LEU A 610 -36.39 9.96 5.58
N TYR A 611 -37.45 10.62 6.03
CA TYR A 611 -38.74 9.98 6.29
C TYR A 611 -39.76 10.48 5.29
N ASP A 612 -40.55 9.57 4.73
CA ASP A 612 -41.71 9.93 3.94
C ASP A 612 -42.97 10.10 4.81
N ASN A 613 -44.02 10.66 4.22
CA ASN A 613 -45.33 10.87 4.85
C ASN A 613 -46.14 9.58 5.12
N HIS A 614 -45.65 8.41 4.68
CA HIS A 614 -46.23 7.09 4.91
C HIS A 614 -45.46 6.27 5.95
N GLY A 615 -44.36 6.80 6.48
CA GLY A 615 -43.54 6.18 7.53
C GLY A 615 -42.40 5.31 7.01
N GLY A 616 -42.09 5.36 5.71
CA GLY A 616 -40.85 4.84 5.14
C GLY A 616 -39.65 5.62 5.64
N ILE A 617 -38.54 4.92 5.89
CA ILE A 617 -37.30 5.49 6.41
C ILE A 617 -36.20 5.13 5.43
N TYR A 618 -35.50 6.15 4.95
CA TYR A 618 -34.43 6.03 3.98
C TYR A 618 -33.16 6.63 4.54
N GLN A 619 -32.08 5.86 4.55
CA GLN A 619 -30.79 6.36 5.01
C GLN A 619 -29.98 6.88 3.83
N SER A 620 -29.30 8.02 4.01
CA SER A 620 -28.33 8.50 3.03
C SER A 620 -27.14 7.54 3.00
N VAL A 621 -26.95 6.84 1.89
CA VAL A 621 -25.74 6.04 1.66
C VAL A 621 -24.59 6.98 1.40
N ASN A 622 -23.47 6.75 2.09
CA ASN A 622 -22.21 7.22 1.57
C ASN A 622 -21.94 6.41 0.29
N CYS A 623 -22.01 7.03 -0.89
CA CYS A 623 -21.87 6.36 -2.20
C CYS A 623 -20.58 5.54 -2.33
N GLU A 624 -19.66 5.68 -1.38
CA GLU A 624 -18.39 4.95 -1.27
C GLU A 624 -18.46 3.61 -0.50
N GLU A 625 -19.56 3.27 0.17
CA GLU A 625 -19.70 1.98 0.88
C GLU A 625 -20.31 0.87 0.02
N ILE A 626 -21.03 1.27 -1.03
CA ILE A 626 -21.54 0.37 -2.05
C ILE A 626 -21.09 0.89 -3.40
N ASP A 627 -20.12 0.19 -3.97
CA ASP A 627 -19.74 0.37 -5.37
C ASP A 627 -20.87 -0.20 -6.22
N VAL A 628 -21.72 0.67 -6.77
CA VAL A 628 -22.83 0.29 -7.66
C VAL A 628 -22.29 0.42 -9.08
N PRO A 629 -22.02 -0.68 -9.81
CA PRO A 629 -21.43 -0.62 -11.13
C PRO A 629 -22.30 0.21 -12.08
N ASP A 630 -21.66 0.96 -12.99
CA ASP A 630 -22.33 1.75 -14.03
C ASP A 630 -23.33 0.92 -14.86
N LEU A 631 -23.19 -0.42 -14.86
CA LEU A 631 -24.08 -1.37 -15.53
C LEU A 631 -25.49 -1.50 -14.92
N LEU A 632 -25.72 -1.01 -13.70
CA LEU A 632 -27.06 -1.07 -13.07
C LEU A 632 -28.02 0.00 -13.56
N LEU A 633 -27.59 0.84 -14.50
CA LEU A 633 -28.20 2.11 -14.78
C LEU A 633 -28.84 2.08 -16.17
N GLU A 634 -30.16 2.20 -16.19
CA GLU A 634 -30.82 2.73 -17.39
C GLU A 634 -30.41 4.20 -17.53
N THR A 635 -30.20 4.64 -18.77
CA THR A 635 -29.61 5.94 -19.17
C THR A 635 -30.51 7.15 -18.87
N THR A 636 -31.26 7.17 -17.77
CA THR A 636 -32.23 8.20 -17.38
C THR A 636 -32.05 8.61 -15.92
N GLU A 637 -32.22 9.91 -15.61
CA GLU A 637 -32.23 10.42 -14.23
C GLU A 637 -33.30 9.71 -13.38
N SER A 638 -32.89 8.79 -12.49
CA SER A 638 -33.78 7.93 -11.70
C SER A 638 -33.30 7.80 -10.24
N VAL A 639 -34.25 7.62 -9.31
CA VAL A 639 -33.99 7.33 -7.88
C VAL A 639 -34.33 5.87 -7.62
N TYR A 640 -33.39 5.08 -7.11
CA TYR A 640 -33.61 3.65 -6.84
C TYR A 640 -33.59 3.36 -5.33
N PRO A 641 -34.60 2.62 -4.81
CA PRO A 641 -34.51 2.03 -3.48
C PRO A 641 -33.56 0.83 -3.51
N LEU A 642 -32.42 0.95 -2.82
CA LEU A 642 -31.51 -0.15 -2.55
C LEU A 642 -31.78 -0.71 -1.16
N SER A 643 -31.94 -2.01 -1.02
CA SER A 643 -32.02 -2.64 0.32
C SER A 643 -30.72 -3.40 0.62
N LEU A 644 -29.94 -2.93 1.60
CA LEU A 644 -28.69 -3.54 2.05
C LEU A 644 -28.88 -4.60 3.15
N LYS A 645 -29.99 -4.50 3.89
CA LYS A 645 -30.40 -5.41 4.97
C LYS A 645 -31.90 -5.60 4.92
N LEU A 646 -32.38 -6.75 5.38
CA LEU A 646 -33.81 -7.04 5.47
C LEU A 646 -34.51 -5.99 6.37
N GLY A 647 -35.30 -5.08 5.77
CA GLY A 647 -36.03 -4.03 6.49
C GLY A 647 -35.39 -2.64 6.49
N GLU A 648 -34.24 -2.44 5.85
CA GLU A 648 -33.64 -1.11 5.64
C GLU A 648 -33.61 -0.78 4.14
N CYS A 649 -34.12 0.41 3.78
CA CYS A 649 -34.07 0.96 2.43
C CYS A 649 -33.12 2.17 2.39
N TYR A 650 -32.36 2.25 1.31
CA TYR A 650 -31.36 3.25 1.03
C TYR A 650 -31.68 3.90 -0.31
N LEU A 651 -31.39 5.19 -0.47
CA LEU A 651 -31.65 5.90 -1.72
C LEU A 651 -30.35 6.14 -2.48
N LEU A 652 -30.26 5.56 -3.67
CA LEU A 652 -29.20 5.86 -4.63
C LEU A 652 -29.68 6.93 -5.60
N PHE A 653 -28.89 8.00 -5.71
CA PHE A 653 -29.10 9.08 -6.68
C PHE A 653 -28.07 8.95 -7.79
N TYR A 654 -28.52 8.70 -9.02
CA TYR A 654 -27.64 8.73 -10.19
C TYR A 654 -27.78 10.07 -10.92
N MET A 655 -26.65 10.66 -11.30
CA MET A 655 -26.60 11.91 -12.07
C MET A 655 -25.84 11.69 -13.37
N TYR A 656 -26.40 12.18 -14.47
CA TYR A 656 -25.86 12.00 -15.82
C TYR A 656 -24.61 12.87 -16.07
N GLY A 657 -23.59 12.34 -16.76
CA GLY A 657 -22.53 13.13 -17.43
C GLY A 657 -21.11 12.56 -17.30
N GLU A 658 -20.24 12.84 -18.29
CA GLU A 658 -18.78 12.75 -18.13
C GLU A 658 -18.41 13.53 -16.87
N GLN A 659 -17.92 12.83 -15.85
CA GLN A 659 -17.70 13.41 -14.53
C GLN A 659 -16.59 14.46 -14.61
N SER A 660 -16.95 15.74 -14.76
CA SER A 660 -16.02 16.83 -14.52
C SER A 660 -15.66 16.87 -13.03
N GLU A 661 -14.40 17.20 -12.70
CA GLU A 661 -13.93 17.33 -11.31
C GLU A 661 -14.87 18.21 -10.46
N SER A 662 -15.53 19.19 -11.10
CA SER A 662 -16.49 20.11 -10.47
C SER A 662 -17.76 19.43 -9.95
N GLN A 663 -18.24 18.36 -10.60
CA GLN A 663 -19.44 17.62 -10.17
C GLN A 663 -19.11 16.60 -9.07
N MET A 664 -17.94 15.98 -9.10
CA MET A 664 -17.50 15.02 -8.07
C MET A 664 -17.43 15.68 -6.69
N ARG A 665 -17.04 16.97 -6.62
CA ARG A 665 -16.97 17.75 -5.38
C ARG A 665 -18.28 17.76 -4.59
N TRP A 666 -19.41 17.87 -5.27
CA TRP A 666 -20.71 18.07 -4.64
C TRP A 666 -21.44 16.78 -4.24
N GLN A 667 -21.02 15.62 -4.75
CA GLN A 667 -21.74 14.36 -4.52
C GLN A 667 -21.84 13.97 -3.04
N GLN A 668 -20.85 14.38 -2.24
CA GLN A 668 -20.81 14.11 -0.80
C GLN A 668 -21.38 15.26 0.05
N ASP A 669 -21.89 16.31 -0.58
CA ASP A 669 -22.48 17.48 0.07
C ASP A 669 -23.95 17.21 0.42
N SER A 670 -24.34 17.45 1.68
CA SER A 670 -25.71 17.16 2.14
C SER A 670 -26.75 18.10 1.52
N LEU A 671 -26.44 19.38 1.35
CA LEU A 671 -27.36 20.35 0.75
C LEU A 671 -27.58 20.06 -0.73
N TYR A 672 -26.49 19.76 -1.45
CA TYR A 672 -26.57 19.39 -2.86
C TYR A 672 -27.47 18.16 -3.08
N ARG A 673 -27.27 17.10 -2.28
CA ARG A 673 -28.08 15.87 -2.34
C ARG A 673 -29.56 16.14 -2.06
N ILE A 674 -29.87 16.96 -1.06
CA ILE A 674 -31.25 17.36 -0.76
C ILE A 674 -31.86 18.14 -1.92
N GLY A 675 -31.12 19.10 -2.47
CA GLY A 675 -31.54 19.91 -3.60
C GLY A 675 -31.83 19.07 -4.85
N LYS A 676 -30.95 18.13 -5.18
CA LYS A 676 -31.15 17.21 -6.32
C LYS A 676 -32.32 16.27 -6.11
N LEU A 677 -32.54 15.78 -4.89
CA LEU A 677 -33.75 15.03 -4.57
C LEU A 677 -35.03 15.86 -4.86
N PHE A 678 -35.06 17.13 -4.45
CA PHE A 678 -36.21 18.00 -4.71
C PHE A 678 -36.37 18.32 -6.19
N GLU A 679 -35.27 18.53 -6.92
CA GLU A 679 -35.27 18.71 -8.37
C GLU A 679 -35.92 17.52 -9.09
N LEU A 680 -35.56 16.30 -8.69
CA LEU A 680 -36.11 15.06 -9.25
C LEU A 680 -37.61 14.90 -8.94
N ILE A 681 -38.01 15.11 -7.68
CA ILE A 681 -39.42 15.07 -7.26
C ILE A 681 -40.25 16.12 -8.04
N ALA A 682 -39.70 17.32 -8.17
CA ALA A 682 -40.36 18.43 -8.85
C ALA A 682 -40.54 18.18 -10.36
N ARG A 683 -39.53 17.64 -11.04
CA ARG A 683 -39.58 17.29 -12.46
C ARG A 683 -40.61 16.20 -12.77
N GLN A 684 -40.71 15.19 -11.90
CA GLN A 684 -41.60 14.05 -12.15
C GLN A 684 -43.06 14.31 -11.76
N GLY A 685 -43.35 15.36 -10.97
CA GLY A 685 -44.73 15.67 -10.56
C GLY A 685 -45.32 14.67 -9.56
N ASN A 686 -44.51 13.76 -9.04
CA ASN A 686 -44.90 12.60 -8.24
C ASN A 686 -44.42 12.76 -6.79
N THR A 687 -45.00 12.02 -5.84
CA THR A 687 -44.43 11.94 -4.48
C THR A 687 -43.20 11.02 -4.48
N LEU A 688 -42.28 11.21 -3.53
CA LEU A 688 -41.13 10.31 -3.37
C LEU A 688 -41.56 8.84 -3.30
N LEU A 689 -42.63 8.53 -2.56
CA LEU A 689 -43.15 7.16 -2.46
C LEU A 689 -43.55 6.61 -3.83
N THR A 690 -44.30 7.37 -4.63
CA THR A 690 -44.73 6.92 -5.96
C THR A 690 -43.55 6.70 -6.92
N MET A 691 -42.48 7.49 -6.81
CA MET A 691 -41.25 7.27 -7.59
C MET A 691 -40.55 5.97 -7.20
N LEU A 692 -40.55 5.65 -5.90
CA LEU A 692 -39.95 4.43 -5.37
C LEU A 692 -40.80 3.19 -5.67
N GLU A 693 -42.13 3.31 -5.68
CA GLU A 693 -43.05 2.22 -6.07
C GLU A 693 -42.99 1.91 -7.58
N GLN A 694 -42.72 2.92 -8.41
CA GLN A 694 -42.54 2.74 -9.86
C GLN A 694 -41.18 2.14 -10.23
N SER A 695 -40.21 2.20 -9.31
CA SER A 695 -38.88 1.63 -9.49
C SER A 695 -38.84 0.20 -8.92
N PRO A 696 -38.40 -0.82 -9.69
CA PRO A 696 -38.33 -2.17 -9.15
C PRO A 696 -37.34 -2.22 -7.97
N PRO A 697 -37.70 -2.82 -6.82
CA PRO A 697 -36.79 -2.89 -5.68
C PRO A 697 -35.55 -3.69 -6.04
N LEU A 698 -34.38 -3.13 -5.76
CA LEU A 698 -33.10 -3.79 -5.92
C LEU A 698 -32.60 -4.26 -4.56
N TYR A 699 -32.29 -5.56 -4.47
CA TYR A 699 -31.81 -6.19 -3.25
C TYR A 699 -30.32 -6.45 -3.38
N LEU A 700 -29.53 -5.88 -2.47
CA LEU A 700 -28.11 -6.16 -2.34
C LEU A 700 -27.89 -6.86 -0.99
N LEU A 701 -27.56 -8.13 -1.04
CA LEU A 701 -27.19 -8.91 0.14
C LEU A 701 -25.67 -8.92 0.29
N CYS A 702 -25.20 -8.93 1.54
CA CYS A 702 -23.79 -9.14 1.88
C CYS A 702 -23.69 -10.24 2.95
N ASP A 703 -22.77 -11.16 2.76
CA ASP A 703 -22.42 -12.21 3.73
C ASP A 703 -20.91 -12.45 3.71
N GLU A 704 -20.38 -13.13 4.72
CA GLU A 704 -18.95 -13.37 4.89
C GLU A 704 -18.59 -14.86 4.84
N VAL A 705 -17.41 -15.15 4.31
CA VAL A 705 -16.86 -16.51 4.32
C VAL A 705 -15.40 -16.48 4.78
N VAL A 706 -15.14 -17.16 5.90
CA VAL A 706 -13.79 -17.30 6.47
C VAL A 706 -12.87 -17.96 5.44
N CYS A 707 -11.70 -17.38 5.21
CA CYS A 707 -10.67 -17.89 4.31
C CYS A 707 -9.28 -17.43 4.82
N SER A 708 -8.38 -18.38 5.05
CA SER A 708 -7.05 -18.03 5.57
C SER A 708 -6.27 -17.15 4.59
N TRP A 709 -5.34 -16.33 5.10
CA TRP A 709 -4.48 -15.48 4.27
C TRP A 709 -3.75 -16.24 3.17
N LYS A 710 -3.35 -17.49 3.46
CA LYS A 710 -2.65 -18.36 2.50
C LYS A 710 -3.55 -18.83 1.36
N GLU A 711 -4.83 -19.03 1.62
CA GLU A 711 -5.78 -19.60 0.65
C GLU A 711 -6.45 -18.54 -0.22
N LYS A 712 -6.44 -17.26 0.21
CA LYS A 712 -7.17 -16.18 -0.47
C LYS A 712 -6.82 -16.07 -1.97
N GLY A 713 -5.53 -15.99 -2.31
CA GLY A 713 -5.13 -15.89 -3.72
C GLY A 713 -5.43 -17.17 -4.52
N LYS A 714 -5.32 -18.35 -3.91
CA LYS A 714 -5.70 -19.63 -4.55
C LYS A 714 -7.19 -19.66 -4.91
N VAL A 715 -8.06 -19.32 -3.95
CA VAL A 715 -9.51 -19.32 -4.14
C VAL A 715 -9.93 -18.32 -5.23
N MET A 716 -9.39 -17.10 -5.19
CA MET A 716 -9.67 -16.09 -6.21
C MET A 716 -9.16 -16.52 -7.60
N GLY A 717 -7.99 -17.14 -7.67
CA GLY A 717 -7.43 -17.66 -8.92
C GLY A 717 -8.29 -18.77 -9.54
N MET A 718 -8.78 -19.70 -8.71
CA MET A 718 -9.71 -20.76 -9.15
C MET A 718 -11.05 -20.17 -9.61
N LEU A 719 -11.60 -19.20 -8.87
CA LEU A 719 -12.82 -18.49 -9.26
C LEU A 719 -12.68 -17.83 -10.63
N LEU A 720 -11.54 -17.19 -10.92
CA LEU A 720 -11.24 -16.60 -12.23
C LEU A 720 -11.12 -17.64 -13.34
N GLN A 721 -10.49 -18.78 -13.08
CA GLN A 721 -10.33 -19.86 -14.08
C GLN A 721 -11.67 -20.48 -14.51
N ASP A 722 -12.64 -20.51 -13.60
CA ASP A 722 -13.97 -21.05 -13.85
C ASP A 722 -14.88 -20.10 -14.67
N MET A 723 -14.45 -18.86 -14.95
CA MET A 723 -15.23 -17.90 -15.71
C MET A 723 -14.93 -17.98 -17.22
N GLU A 724 -15.93 -18.35 -18.02
CA GLU A 724 -15.84 -18.29 -19.48
C GLU A 724 -15.94 -16.84 -19.98
N LYS A 725 -14.81 -16.22 -20.36
CA LYS A 725 -14.58 -15.07 -21.28
C LYS A 725 -15.55 -13.85 -21.34
N ARG A 726 -16.66 -13.79 -20.61
CA ARG A 726 -17.64 -12.71 -20.69
C ARG A 726 -17.46 -11.76 -19.50
N GLU A 727 -16.92 -10.60 -19.85
CA GLU A 727 -16.93 -9.33 -19.12
C GLU A 727 -16.61 -9.41 -17.63
N VAL A 728 -15.32 -9.64 -17.36
CA VAL A 728 -14.75 -9.45 -16.03
C VAL A 728 -14.36 -7.99 -15.86
N GLU A 729 -15.02 -7.27 -14.97
CA GLU A 729 -14.50 -6.03 -14.39
C GLU A 729 -13.79 -6.39 -13.09
N VAL A 730 -12.46 -6.26 -13.10
CA VAL A 730 -11.66 -6.44 -11.88
C VAL A 730 -11.09 -5.10 -11.48
N LEU A 731 -11.76 -4.45 -10.52
CA LEU A 731 -11.27 -3.22 -9.93
C LEU A 731 -10.66 -3.51 -8.55
N GLU A 732 -11.33 -4.30 -7.69
CA GLU A 732 -10.80 -4.74 -6.37
C GLU A 732 -11.30 -6.12 -5.92
N GLY A 733 -11.83 -6.96 -6.84
CA GLY A 733 -12.53 -8.21 -6.54
C GLY A 733 -13.05 -8.91 -7.80
N ILE A 734 -13.80 -10.01 -7.69
CA ILE A 734 -14.36 -10.70 -8.87
C ILE A 734 -15.86 -10.46 -8.94
N GLN A 735 -16.34 -9.94 -10.06
CA GLN A 735 -17.78 -9.81 -10.34
C GLN A 735 -18.28 -10.93 -11.26
N PHE A 736 -19.29 -11.66 -10.81
CA PHE A 736 -20.05 -12.66 -11.55
C PHE A 736 -21.34 -12.03 -12.07
N LYS A 737 -21.40 -11.72 -13.38
CA LYS A 737 -22.62 -11.21 -14.03
C LYS A 737 -23.49 -12.39 -14.50
N TYR A 738 -24.73 -12.48 -14.02
CA TYR A 738 -25.72 -13.48 -14.45
C TYR A 738 -26.65 -12.92 -15.53
N THR A 739 -27.05 -11.66 -15.38
CA THR A 739 -27.78 -10.84 -16.36
C THR A 739 -27.29 -9.39 -16.27
N GLU A 740 -27.83 -8.46 -17.09
CA GLU A 740 -27.52 -7.03 -16.96
C GLU A 740 -27.84 -6.45 -15.58
N LYS A 741 -28.80 -7.02 -14.84
CA LYS A 741 -29.28 -6.48 -13.55
C LYS A 741 -29.10 -7.44 -12.36
N GLU A 742 -28.44 -8.58 -12.58
CA GLU A 742 -28.19 -9.60 -11.55
C GLU A 742 -26.73 -10.01 -11.56
N TRP A 743 -26.06 -9.81 -10.43
CA TRP A 743 -24.64 -10.12 -10.28
C TRP A 743 -24.29 -10.49 -8.84
N SER A 744 -23.15 -11.17 -8.66
CA SER A 744 -22.50 -11.33 -7.36
C SER A 744 -21.08 -10.80 -7.41
N TYR A 745 -20.59 -10.23 -6.32
CA TYR A 745 -19.27 -9.64 -6.23
C TYR A 745 -18.55 -10.17 -5.01
N ILE A 746 -17.30 -10.61 -5.18
CA ILE A 746 -16.45 -11.08 -4.09
C ILE A 746 -15.24 -10.18 -3.95
N VAL A 747 -14.96 -9.77 -2.72
CA VAL A 747 -13.79 -8.97 -2.35
C VAL A 747 -13.14 -9.53 -1.10
N SER A 748 -11.81 -9.47 -1.02
CA SER A 748 -11.10 -9.89 0.20
C SER A 748 -11.22 -8.83 1.29
N ASP A 749 -11.31 -9.25 2.55
CA ASP A 749 -11.19 -8.34 3.69
C ASP A 749 -9.70 -8.05 3.98
N ALA A 750 -9.32 -6.78 4.07
CA ALA A 750 -7.93 -6.35 4.31
C ALA A 750 -7.43 -6.63 5.74
N LYS A 751 -8.33 -6.71 6.72
CA LYS A 751 -8.02 -6.81 8.15
C LYS A 751 -8.20 -8.23 8.68
N HIS A 752 -9.12 -8.98 8.08
CA HIS A 752 -9.53 -10.29 8.58
C HIS A 752 -9.35 -11.40 7.55
N PRO A 753 -9.10 -12.65 7.98
CA PRO A 753 -9.02 -13.81 7.11
C PRO A 753 -10.43 -14.26 6.64
N LYS A 754 -11.09 -13.42 5.86
CA LYS A 754 -12.41 -13.67 5.25
C LYS A 754 -12.55 -12.98 3.89
N PHE A 755 -13.51 -13.43 3.10
CA PHE A 755 -14.06 -12.69 1.96
C PHE A 755 -15.42 -12.10 2.32
N LEU A 756 -15.74 -10.96 1.72
CA LEU A 756 -17.08 -10.39 1.69
C LEU A 756 -17.71 -10.74 0.33
N VAL A 757 -18.92 -11.28 0.37
CA VAL A 757 -19.67 -11.71 -0.81
C VAL A 757 -20.94 -10.88 -0.89
N TYR A 758 -21.03 -10.08 -1.94
CA TYR A 758 -22.18 -9.27 -2.28
C TYR A 758 -23.01 -9.96 -3.37
N SER A 759 -24.32 -9.83 -3.32
CA SER A 759 -25.21 -10.35 -4.35
C SER A 759 -26.36 -9.40 -4.61
N HIS A 760 -26.47 -8.95 -5.86
CA HIS A 760 -27.43 -8.00 -6.35
C HIS A 760 -28.46 -8.69 -7.25
N ALA A 761 -29.74 -8.57 -6.92
CA ALA A 761 -30.83 -9.02 -7.78
C ALA A 761 -32.15 -8.26 -7.56
N ARG A 762 -33.08 -8.39 -8.50
CA ARG A 762 -34.45 -7.83 -8.41
C ARG A 762 -35.36 -8.58 -7.43
N ASN A 763 -34.92 -9.74 -6.94
CA ASN A 763 -35.66 -10.59 -6.03
C ASN A 763 -34.74 -11.04 -4.88
N PRO A 764 -35.16 -10.90 -3.62
CA PRO A 764 -34.31 -11.25 -2.47
C PRO A 764 -34.00 -12.75 -2.41
N VAL A 765 -34.89 -13.60 -2.94
CA VAL A 765 -34.66 -15.05 -3.04
C VAL A 765 -33.53 -15.35 -4.03
N ILE A 766 -33.54 -14.71 -5.20
CA ILE A 766 -32.49 -14.86 -6.22
C ILE A 766 -31.16 -14.33 -5.70
N ALA A 767 -31.15 -13.14 -5.08
CA ALA A 767 -29.94 -12.59 -4.47
C ALA A 767 -29.34 -13.56 -3.45
N LYS A 768 -30.19 -14.15 -2.59
CA LYS A 768 -29.76 -15.11 -1.56
C LYS A 768 -29.24 -16.41 -2.15
N GLU A 769 -29.89 -16.91 -3.19
CA GLU A 769 -29.49 -18.16 -3.86
C GLU A 769 -28.15 -18.00 -4.57
N ASN A 770 -27.97 -16.92 -5.35
CA ASN A 770 -26.69 -16.60 -6.01
C ASN A 770 -25.54 -16.46 -5.00
N MET A 771 -25.78 -15.73 -3.89
CA MET A 771 -24.81 -15.57 -2.81
C MET A 771 -24.43 -16.91 -2.18
N LYS A 772 -25.44 -17.75 -1.89
CA LYS A 772 -25.24 -19.08 -1.31
C LYS A 772 -24.44 -19.99 -2.23
N THR A 773 -24.77 -20.02 -3.53
CA THR A 773 -24.03 -20.79 -4.53
C THR A 773 -22.56 -20.36 -4.60
N LEU A 774 -22.29 -19.05 -4.57
CA LEU A 774 -20.92 -18.53 -4.59
C LEU A 774 -20.15 -18.87 -3.30
N ILE A 775 -20.78 -18.75 -2.13
CA ILE A 775 -20.18 -19.14 -0.85
C ILE A 775 -19.89 -20.65 -0.79
N GLU A 776 -20.79 -21.49 -1.29
CA GLU A 776 -20.56 -22.94 -1.38
C GLU A 776 -19.39 -23.27 -2.30
N LYS A 777 -19.27 -22.55 -3.43
CA LYS A 777 -18.14 -22.68 -4.36
C LYS A 777 -16.81 -22.28 -3.71
N ILE A 778 -16.77 -21.17 -2.97
CA ILE A 778 -15.60 -20.74 -2.19
C ILE A 778 -15.20 -21.83 -1.19
N ARG A 779 -16.16 -22.40 -0.45
CA ARG A 779 -15.92 -23.49 0.52
C ARG A 779 -15.43 -24.78 -0.16
N GLN A 780 -15.83 -25.04 -1.40
CA GLN A 780 -15.30 -26.17 -2.16
C GLN A 780 -13.83 -25.95 -2.52
N TYR A 781 -13.46 -24.76 -3.00
CA TYR A 781 -12.06 -24.44 -3.35
C TYR A 781 -11.11 -24.37 -2.16
N GLN A 782 -11.61 -24.13 -0.96
CA GLN A 782 -10.84 -24.23 0.28
C GLN A 782 -10.51 -25.68 0.68
N LYS A 783 -11.30 -26.66 0.22
CA LYS A 783 -11.11 -28.08 0.54
C LYS A 783 -10.21 -28.83 -0.44
N VAL A 784 -9.97 -28.22 -1.60
CA VAL A 784 -9.01 -28.64 -2.63
C VAL A 784 -7.68 -27.96 -2.34
#